data_AF-A0A2M8BMV3-F1
#
_entry.id   AF-A0A2M8BMV3-F1
#
_cell.length_a   1.000
_cell.length_b   1.000
_cell.length_c   1.000
_cell.angle_alpha   90.00
_cell.angle_beta   90.00
_cell.angle_gamma   90.00
#
_symmetry.space_group_name_H-M   'P 1'
#
loop_
_entity.id
_entity.type
_entity.pdbx_description
1 polymer ?
#
loop_
_entity_poly.entity_id
_entity_poly.type
_entity_poly.pdbx_seq_one_letter_code
_entity_poly.pdbx_strand_id
1 'polypeptide(L)'
;MTFSKVLIANRGEIARRIMRSCHGLGYGTVAVYSDADRGAPFVRDADEALWIGSAASADSYLRSDRLLEAALRSGAGAIHPGYGFLAESADFAAAVEVAGLIFIGPTPDAIRIMGSKIASKQLMVRHEVPVIPGGKVGEQGDAALLEEAKAVGFPILLKASAGGGGKGMRIVEGVEGFQSALEAGRREAMAAFGDGAMLVEKYLRTPRHIEFQIVGDGQGNVRHVLERECTIQRRHQKLIEETPSTLLEAYPELRAAMAKAAVRAGEAVGYRSVGTVEFVVDARHNFYFLEMNTRLQVEHPITEEITGLDLVELQLRIAAGEPLTLRQEDVKANGHAIECRIYAEDPENDFLPCTGELVRWQTPDDPHLRVETGVESGSDVSMHYDPMLAKLITWGPRRRDSSRRMVRALANTVIAGPKTNRRFLLEVLQSPEWDLGAVDTELVGRMLAGERVAPPLETLRAQAATAASLVEALQVDAARAILPSLPMSWRNSRWRPNVAEWTCEGERLQISFTAQGAARFDVVVGDDAALQRRFRAWLAQRYATTEALREAWAAKKGLRADETLESAELLTLPLLVAEGYSKSRRHDSEAFRASERQVVRVVERWEGGLRLELAGHIRRFSVERKGERCWVQCGGEQFVFDAVPRFPEAQARVAEGSCRAPMPGKVIQLLVAAGDPVVRGQTLLTLEAMKMESAVCADQDGVVEEILVTVGELVDADAVLVRLAKAEKSVEP
;
A
#
# COMPACT_ATOMS: atom_id res chain seq x y z
N MET A 1 -27.22 22.84 21.30
CA MET A 1 -27.75 21.49 21.57
C MET A 1 -26.59 20.68 22.10
N THR A 2 -26.72 20.04 23.25
CA THR A 2 -25.65 19.21 23.82
C THR A 2 -25.96 17.74 23.55
N PHE A 3 -25.04 17.04 22.90
CA PHE A 3 -25.09 15.60 22.70
C PHE A 3 -24.11 14.93 23.65
N SER A 4 -24.39 13.70 24.09
CA SER A 4 -23.50 12.91 24.95
C SER A 4 -22.92 11.68 24.25
N LYS A 5 -23.44 11.35 23.07
CA LYS A 5 -23.07 10.16 22.29
C LYS A 5 -22.98 10.50 20.81
N VAL A 6 -21.93 10.03 20.15
CA VAL A 6 -21.61 10.29 18.74
C VAL A 6 -21.62 8.98 17.96
N LEU A 7 -22.36 8.94 16.86
CA LEU A 7 -22.23 7.88 15.86
C LEU A 7 -21.14 8.25 14.86
N ILE A 8 -20.21 7.34 14.63
CA ILE A 8 -19.14 7.52 13.67
C ILE A 8 -19.57 6.82 12.38
N ALA A 9 -19.96 7.61 11.37
CA ALA A 9 -20.45 7.11 10.08
C ALA A 9 -19.28 6.79 9.12
N ASN A 10 -18.30 6.04 9.63
CA ASN A 10 -17.08 5.68 8.91
C ASN A 10 -16.45 4.40 9.48
N ARG A 11 -15.34 3.95 8.91
CA ARG A 11 -14.61 2.73 9.25
C ARG A 11 -13.11 2.97 9.38
N GLY A 12 -12.36 1.89 9.62
CA GLY A 12 -10.89 1.88 9.53
C GLY A 12 -10.20 2.81 10.52
N GLU A 13 -9.08 3.41 10.13
CA GLU A 13 -8.25 4.24 11.03
C GLU A 13 -9.00 5.46 11.53
N ILE A 14 -9.77 6.12 10.66
CA ILE A 14 -10.46 7.37 11.00
C ILE A 14 -11.54 7.16 12.05
N ALA A 15 -12.23 6.02 12.02
CA ALA A 15 -13.21 5.71 13.04
C ALA A 15 -12.56 5.67 14.43
N ARG A 16 -11.40 5.01 14.54
CA ARG A 16 -10.62 4.92 15.78
C ARG A 16 -10.07 6.29 16.19
N ARG A 17 -9.57 7.07 15.23
CA ARG A 17 -9.09 8.44 15.44
C ARG A 17 -10.17 9.31 16.06
N ILE A 18 -11.41 9.24 15.56
CA ILE A 18 -12.55 10.01 16.10
C ILE A 18 -12.95 9.51 17.48
N MET A 19 -13.05 8.19 17.66
CA MET A 19 -13.41 7.58 18.95
C MET A 19 -12.44 8.00 20.05
N ARG A 20 -11.13 8.04 19.76
CA ARG A 20 -10.12 8.46 20.74
C ARG A 20 -10.36 9.88 21.27
N SER A 21 -10.71 10.84 20.42
CA SER A 21 -11.06 12.20 20.87
C SER A 21 -12.42 12.23 21.59
N CYS A 22 -13.39 11.46 21.12
CA CYS A 22 -14.68 11.33 21.81
C CYS A 22 -14.49 10.83 23.24
N HIS A 23 -13.75 9.74 23.42
CA HIS A 23 -13.44 9.16 24.73
C HIS A 23 -12.62 10.12 25.60
N GLY A 24 -11.63 10.81 25.02
CA GLY A 24 -10.85 11.83 25.74
C GLY A 24 -11.70 12.97 26.33
N LEU A 25 -12.81 13.30 25.67
CA LEU A 25 -13.78 14.31 26.12
C LEU A 25 -14.97 13.72 26.92
N GLY A 26 -15.04 12.39 27.08
CA GLY A 26 -16.10 11.71 27.80
C GLY A 26 -17.40 11.50 27.01
N TYR A 27 -17.39 11.62 25.68
CA TYR A 27 -18.52 11.25 24.83
C TYR A 27 -18.58 9.73 24.63
N GLY A 28 -19.79 9.17 24.64
CA GLY A 28 -20.03 7.80 24.20
C GLY A 28 -19.90 7.67 22.67
N THR A 29 -19.50 6.50 22.19
CA THR A 29 -19.21 6.25 20.78
C THR A 29 -20.04 5.10 20.23
N VAL A 30 -20.52 5.27 18.99
CA VAL A 30 -21.23 4.23 18.25
C VAL A 30 -20.54 4.01 16.91
N ALA A 31 -19.97 2.83 16.72
CA ALA A 31 -19.50 2.39 15.40
C ALA A 31 -20.67 1.88 14.55
N VAL A 32 -20.53 1.98 13.24
CA VAL A 32 -21.35 1.24 12.28
C VAL A 32 -20.46 0.31 11.46
N TYR A 33 -20.96 -0.87 11.11
CA TYR A 33 -20.15 -1.85 10.40
C TYR A 33 -20.94 -2.64 9.35
N SER A 34 -20.26 -3.03 8.29
CA SER A 34 -20.74 -3.96 7.25
C SER A 34 -20.40 -5.41 7.61
N ASP A 35 -20.87 -6.38 6.82
CA ASP A 35 -20.46 -7.78 6.99
C ASP A 35 -18.93 -7.99 6.94
N ALA A 36 -18.21 -7.26 6.09
CA ALA A 36 -16.75 -7.36 5.98
C ALA A 36 -16.01 -6.77 7.18
N ASP A 37 -16.61 -5.80 7.90
CA ASP A 37 -15.98 -5.11 9.01
C ASP A 37 -16.32 -5.70 10.38
N ARG A 38 -17.11 -6.77 10.45
CA ARG A 38 -17.57 -7.36 11.73
C ARG A 38 -16.45 -7.65 12.73
N GLY A 39 -15.27 -8.05 12.23
CA GLY A 39 -14.08 -8.34 13.04
C GLY A 39 -13.06 -7.20 13.12
N ALA A 40 -13.36 -6.02 12.57
CA ALA A 40 -12.40 -4.94 12.45
C ALA A 40 -12.11 -4.27 13.82
N PRO A 41 -10.89 -3.75 14.04
CA PRO A 41 -10.51 -3.15 15.32
C PRO A 41 -11.44 -2.03 15.79
N PHE A 42 -11.87 -1.13 14.90
CA PHE A 42 -12.72 0.00 15.25
C PHE A 42 -14.11 -0.40 15.79
N VAL A 43 -14.59 -1.60 15.43
CA VAL A 43 -15.85 -2.15 15.96
C VAL A 43 -15.70 -2.53 17.43
N ARG A 44 -14.51 -3.02 17.82
CA ARG A 44 -14.20 -3.39 19.21
C ARG A 44 -13.85 -2.17 20.08
N ASP A 45 -13.29 -1.13 19.46
CA ASP A 45 -12.90 0.09 20.17
C ASP A 45 -14.10 0.96 20.56
N ALA A 46 -15.24 0.84 19.88
CA ALA A 46 -16.45 1.60 20.18
C ALA A 46 -17.22 1.05 21.39
N ASP A 47 -17.97 1.92 22.07
CA ASP A 47 -18.82 1.52 23.20
C ASP A 47 -20.03 0.67 22.73
N GLU A 48 -20.53 0.98 21.54
CA GLU A 48 -21.59 0.22 20.85
C GLU A 48 -21.27 0.11 19.36
N ALA A 49 -21.76 -0.95 18.71
CA ALA A 49 -21.60 -1.12 17.26
C ALA A 49 -22.87 -1.66 16.60
N LEU A 50 -23.31 -1.05 15.51
CA LEU A 50 -24.51 -1.45 14.77
C LEU A 50 -24.19 -1.90 13.34
N TRP A 51 -24.79 -3.03 12.95
CA TRP A 51 -24.70 -3.53 11.58
C TRP A 51 -25.56 -2.68 10.64
N ILE A 52 -25.01 -2.30 9.48
CA ILE A 52 -25.66 -1.40 8.51
C ILE A 52 -25.86 -2.00 7.11
N GLY A 53 -25.34 -3.19 6.82
CA GLY A 53 -25.55 -3.85 5.53
C GLY A 53 -24.45 -4.81 5.10
N SER A 54 -24.54 -5.24 3.84
CA SER A 54 -23.56 -6.13 3.21
C SER A 54 -22.20 -5.44 3.00
N ALA A 55 -21.19 -6.19 2.58
CA ALA A 55 -19.82 -5.70 2.45
C ALA A 55 -19.67 -4.52 1.46
N ALA A 56 -20.48 -4.45 0.40
CA ALA A 56 -20.38 -3.36 -0.56
C ALA A 56 -20.75 -2.02 0.07
N SER A 57 -19.93 -0.98 -0.15
CA SER A 57 -20.17 0.35 0.41
C SER A 57 -21.52 0.95 -0.02
N ALA A 58 -21.97 0.65 -1.25
CA ALA A 58 -23.27 1.07 -1.77
C ALA A 58 -24.47 0.51 -0.99
N ASP A 59 -24.29 -0.65 -0.35
CA ASP A 59 -25.30 -1.34 0.44
C ASP A 59 -25.15 -1.07 1.95
N SER A 60 -24.09 -0.35 2.36
CA SER A 60 -23.73 -0.10 3.76
C SER A 60 -23.37 1.37 4.02
N TYR A 61 -22.09 1.76 3.99
CA TYR A 61 -21.62 3.09 4.40
C TYR A 61 -22.13 4.26 3.55
N LEU A 62 -22.64 4.00 2.34
CA LEU A 62 -23.29 5.02 1.49
C LEU A 62 -24.82 5.06 1.65
N ARG A 63 -25.39 4.26 2.56
CA ARG A 63 -26.83 4.23 2.84
C ARG A 63 -27.20 5.19 3.96
N SER A 64 -27.52 6.42 3.57
CA SER A 64 -28.00 7.48 4.47
C SER A 64 -29.14 7.02 5.39
N ASP A 65 -30.09 6.26 4.85
CA ASP A 65 -31.24 5.72 5.60
C ASP A 65 -30.81 4.77 6.72
N ARG A 66 -29.85 3.88 6.46
CA ARG A 66 -29.31 2.93 7.45
C ARG A 66 -28.52 3.63 8.54
N LEU A 67 -27.73 4.64 8.18
CA LEU A 67 -26.94 5.42 9.14
C LEU A 67 -27.83 6.24 10.09
N LEU A 68 -28.88 6.87 9.54
CA LEU A 68 -29.87 7.59 10.35
C LEU A 68 -30.64 6.64 11.27
N GLU A 69 -31.07 5.47 10.77
CA GLU A 69 -31.72 4.43 11.59
C GLU A 69 -30.80 3.99 12.74
N ALA A 70 -29.52 3.74 12.46
CA ALA A 70 -28.54 3.34 13.47
C ALA A 70 -28.33 4.44 14.53
N ALA A 71 -28.22 5.71 14.11
CA ALA A 71 -28.05 6.84 15.03
C ALA A 71 -29.25 6.97 15.98
N LEU A 72 -30.47 6.90 15.44
CA LEU A 72 -31.69 6.97 16.24
C LEU A 72 -31.84 5.79 17.21
N ARG A 73 -31.54 4.56 16.75
CA ARG A 73 -31.64 3.34 17.58
C ARG A 73 -30.64 3.30 18.74
N SER A 74 -29.44 3.83 18.52
CA SER A 74 -28.36 3.90 19.52
C SER A 74 -28.49 5.09 20.48
N GLY A 75 -29.38 6.04 20.18
CA GLY A 75 -29.53 7.28 20.93
C GLY A 75 -28.34 8.24 20.77
N ALA A 76 -27.59 8.14 19.67
CA ALA A 76 -26.56 9.12 19.34
C ALA A 76 -27.22 10.48 19.05
N GLY A 77 -26.68 11.56 19.63
CA GLY A 77 -27.19 12.92 19.39
C GLY A 77 -26.48 13.64 18.25
N ALA A 78 -25.37 13.08 17.77
CA ALA A 78 -24.57 13.64 16.69
C ALA A 78 -23.97 12.54 15.81
N ILE A 79 -23.69 12.86 14.55
CA ILE A 79 -23.02 11.99 13.59
C ILE A 79 -21.72 12.65 13.13
N HIS A 80 -20.61 11.95 13.30
CA HIS A 80 -19.32 12.34 12.75
C HIS A 80 -19.05 11.54 11.46
N PRO A 81 -18.96 12.18 10.29
CA PRO A 81 -18.78 11.46 9.04
C PRO A 81 -17.32 11.06 8.77
N GLY A 82 -16.36 11.70 9.43
CA GLY A 82 -14.94 11.50 9.14
C GLY A 82 -14.58 12.09 7.78
N TYR A 83 -14.00 11.28 6.89
CA TYR A 83 -13.67 11.65 5.52
C TYR A 83 -14.11 10.56 4.53
N GLY A 84 -14.26 10.92 3.25
CA GLY A 84 -14.85 10.00 2.27
C GLY A 84 -16.30 9.63 2.60
N PHE A 85 -16.82 8.57 1.97
CA PHE A 85 -18.23 8.16 2.08
C PHE A 85 -19.21 9.34 1.93
N LEU A 86 -20.00 9.63 2.96
CA LEU A 86 -21.01 10.68 2.96
C LEU A 86 -20.53 11.99 3.61
N ALA A 87 -19.23 12.13 3.92
CA ALA A 87 -18.69 13.33 4.57
C ALA A 87 -18.90 14.62 3.76
N GLU A 88 -18.97 14.50 2.43
CA GLU A 88 -19.18 15.63 1.52
C GLU A 88 -20.55 15.52 0.81
N SER A 89 -21.49 14.78 1.39
CA SER A 89 -22.87 14.70 0.89
C SER A 89 -23.74 15.75 1.57
N ALA A 90 -24.06 16.82 0.84
CA ALA A 90 -24.96 17.87 1.31
C ALA A 90 -26.35 17.32 1.68
N ASP A 91 -26.85 16.33 0.91
CA ASP A 91 -28.15 15.71 1.15
C ASP A 91 -28.15 14.86 2.42
N PHE A 92 -27.06 14.14 2.69
CA PHE A 92 -26.91 13.42 3.95
C PHE A 92 -26.86 14.39 5.13
N ALA A 93 -26.01 15.43 5.07
CA ALA A 93 -25.93 16.44 6.13
C ALA A 93 -27.28 17.09 6.43
N ALA A 94 -28.06 17.44 5.39
CA ALA A 94 -29.41 17.96 5.54
C ALA A 94 -30.37 16.94 6.17
N ALA A 95 -30.28 15.66 5.79
CA ALA A 95 -31.09 14.60 6.36
C ALA A 95 -30.77 14.34 7.85
N VAL A 96 -29.51 14.48 8.27
CA VAL A 96 -29.11 14.44 9.69
C VAL A 96 -29.78 15.57 10.47
N GLU A 97 -29.73 16.81 9.95
CA GLU A 97 -30.35 17.98 10.61
C GLU A 97 -31.89 17.83 10.68
N VAL A 98 -32.53 17.32 9.62
CA VAL A 98 -33.99 17.04 9.60
C VAL A 98 -34.37 15.96 10.61
N ALA A 99 -33.50 14.97 10.85
CA ALA A 99 -33.72 13.93 11.86
C ALA A 99 -33.52 14.43 13.30
N GLY A 100 -33.22 15.72 13.50
CA GLY A 100 -32.96 16.31 14.82
C GLY A 100 -31.60 15.95 15.41
N LEU A 101 -30.69 15.44 14.58
CA LEU A 101 -29.32 15.09 14.96
C LEU A 101 -28.35 16.20 14.54
N ILE A 102 -27.18 16.24 15.17
CA ILE A 102 -26.13 17.19 14.79
C ILE A 102 -25.17 16.54 13.79
N PHE A 103 -25.02 17.15 12.62
CA PHE A 103 -23.94 16.80 11.69
C PHE A 103 -22.64 17.48 12.11
N ILE A 104 -21.64 16.70 12.52
CA ILE A 104 -20.33 17.22 12.93
C ILE A 104 -19.50 17.52 11.66
N GLY A 105 -19.72 18.71 11.11
CA GLY A 105 -19.12 19.13 9.85
C GLY A 105 -19.66 20.49 9.39
N PRO A 106 -19.34 20.89 8.15
CA PRO A 106 -19.88 22.10 7.55
C PRO A 106 -21.40 22.04 7.33
N THR A 107 -21.99 23.17 6.98
CA THR A 107 -23.42 23.26 6.66
C THR A 107 -23.72 22.57 5.32
N PRO A 108 -24.94 22.03 5.12
CA PRO A 108 -25.33 21.45 3.83
C PRO A 108 -25.11 22.39 2.63
N ASP A 109 -25.35 23.68 2.82
CA ASP A 109 -25.16 24.69 1.78
C ASP A 109 -23.68 24.92 1.44
N ALA A 110 -22.80 24.96 2.44
CA ALA A 110 -21.36 25.06 2.21
C ALA A 110 -20.84 23.84 1.43
N ILE A 111 -21.28 22.63 1.80
CA ILE A 111 -20.95 21.39 1.08
C ILE A 111 -21.44 21.48 -0.38
N ARG A 112 -22.68 21.89 -0.60
CA ARG A 112 -23.29 21.96 -1.94
C ARG A 112 -22.57 22.96 -2.85
N ILE A 113 -22.25 24.14 -2.34
CA ILE A 113 -21.55 25.18 -3.12
C ILE A 113 -20.14 24.71 -3.47
N MET A 114 -19.41 24.14 -2.52
CA MET A 114 -18.03 23.70 -2.74
C MET A 114 -17.92 22.42 -3.56
N GLY A 115 -18.93 21.55 -3.54
CA GLY A 115 -19.00 20.37 -4.41
C GLY A 115 -19.19 20.68 -5.89
N SER A 116 -19.63 21.91 -6.23
CA SER A 116 -19.74 22.36 -7.62
C SER A 116 -18.52 23.19 -8.02
N LYS A 117 -17.68 22.68 -8.93
CA LYS A 117 -16.50 23.39 -9.47
C LYS A 117 -16.81 24.79 -10.02
N ILE A 118 -17.96 24.94 -10.69
CA ILE A 118 -18.39 26.21 -11.27
C ILE A 118 -18.77 27.20 -10.17
N ALA A 119 -19.72 26.83 -9.31
CA ALA A 119 -20.18 27.68 -8.21
C ALA A 119 -19.05 28.05 -7.24
N SER A 120 -18.18 27.10 -6.89
CA SER A 120 -17.04 27.34 -6.01
C SER A 120 -16.07 28.35 -6.64
N LYS A 121 -15.69 28.17 -7.91
CA LYS A 121 -14.80 29.10 -8.63
C LYS A 121 -15.38 30.51 -8.73
N GLN A 122 -16.66 30.64 -9.07
CA GLN A 122 -17.33 31.94 -9.11
C GLN A 122 -17.34 32.63 -7.75
N LEU A 123 -17.58 31.88 -6.68
CA LEU A 123 -17.55 32.41 -5.32
C LEU A 123 -16.14 32.86 -4.94
N MET A 124 -15.12 32.05 -5.22
CA MET A 124 -13.72 32.39 -4.96
C MET A 124 -13.29 33.68 -5.68
N VAL A 125 -13.66 33.85 -6.94
CA VAL A 125 -13.38 35.09 -7.70
C VAL A 125 -14.04 36.31 -7.04
N ARG A 126 -15.31 36.21 -6.63
CA ARG A 126 -16.02 37.31 -5.95
C ARG A 126 -15.38 37.71 -4.62
N HIS A 127 -14.71 36.76 -3.95
CA HIS A 127 -14.02 36.95 -2.68
C HIS A 127 -12.51 37.19 -2.83
N GLU A 128 -12.06 37.56 -4.04
CA GLU A 128 -10.66 37.87 -4.35
C GLU A 128 -9.67 36.73 -4.01
N VAL A 129 -10.12 35.49 -4.12
CA VAL A 129 -9.25 34.30 -4.02
C VAL A 129 -8.75 33.98 -5.43
N PRO A 130 -7.41 33.92 -5.67
CA PRO A 130 -6.87 33.60 -6.99
C PRO A 130 -7.35 32.23 -7.47
N VAL A 131 -7.84 32.13 -8.71
CA VAL A 131 -8.28 30.86 -9.32
C VAL A 131 -7.50 30.59 -10.60
N ILE A 132 -7.40 29.31 -10.99
CA ILE A 132 -6.70 28.91 -12.21
C ILE A 132 -7.35 29.59 -13.43
N PRO A 133 -6.58 30.24 -14.32
CA PRO A 133 -7.11 30.84 -15.54
C PRO A 133 -7.90 29.84 -16.39
N GLY A 134 -9.03 30.29 -16.94
CA GLY A 134 -9.99 29.46 -17.68
C GLY A 134 -11.23 29.11 -16.85
N GLY A 135 -12.07 28.22 -17.36
CA GLY A 135 -13.31 27.76 -16.75
C GLY A 135 -14.43 28.79 -16.82
N LYS A 136 -14.59 29.50 -17.95
CA LYS A 136 -15.76 30.36 -18.18
C LYS A 136 -17.03 29.52 -18.11
N VAL A 137 -18.09 30.13 -17.57
CA VAL A 137 -19.30 29.43 -17.14
C VAL A 137 -20.42 29.54 -18.17
N GLY A 138 -21.06 28.42 -18.50
CA GLY A 138 -22.24 28.30 -19.37
C GLY A 138 -22.19 27.06 -20.29
N GLU A 139 -23.30 26.65 -20.90
CA GLU A 139 -23.28 25.70 -22.03
C GLU A 139 -22.50 26.34 -23.17
N GLN A 140 -21.27 25.89 -23.35
CA GLN A 140 -20.41 26.33 -24.42
C GLN A 140 -20.41 25.27 -25.51
N GLY A 141 -20.73 25.66 -26.75
CA GLY A 141 -20.44 24.82 -27.90
C GLY A 141 -18.93 24.61 -28.04
N ASP A 142 -18.52 23.52 -28.69
CA ASP A 142 -17.11 23.13 -28.85
C ASP A 142 -16.23 24.27 -29.39
N ALA A 143 -16.76 25.10 -30.28
CA ALA A 143 -16.07 26.29 -30.80
C ALA A 143 -15.73 27.32 -29.71
N ALA A 144 -16.63 27.55 -28.75
CA ALA A 144 -16.40 28.48 -27.65
C ALA A 144 -15.34 27.96 -26.67
N LEU A 145 -15.35 26.65 -26.37
CA LEU A 145 -14.32 26.00 -25.56
C LEU A 145 -12.94 26.07 -26.25
N LEU A 146 -12.90 25.92 -27.57
CA LEU A 146 -11.64 26.05 -28.32
C LEU A 146 -11.10 27.49 -28.29
N GLU A 147 -11.95 28.50 -28.46
CA GLU A 147 -11.53 29.89 -28.34
C GLU A 147 -11.08 30.24 -26.91
N GLU A 148 -11.73 29.67 -25.90
CA GLU A 148 -11.27 29.77 -24.52
C GLU A 148 -9.89 29.11 -24.34
N ALA A 149 -9.66 27.92 -24.88
CA ALA A 149 -8.36 27.24 -24.82
C ALA A 149 -7.24 28.06 -25.47
N LYS A 150 -7.52 28.71 -26.60
CA LYS A 150 -6.58 29.64 -27.24
C LYS A 150 -6.29 30.86 -26.36
N ALA A 151 -7.31 31.41 -25.70
CA ALA A 151 -7.17 32.57 -24.81
C ALA A 151 -6.40 32.25 -23.52
N VAL A 152 -6.64 31.08 -22.92
CA VAL A 152 -5.91 30.57 -21.74
C VAL A 152 -4.46 30.24 -22.13
N GLY A 153 -4.26 29.74 -23.35
CA GLY A 153 -2.97 29.36 -23.91
C GLY A 153 -2.54 27.95 -23.49
N PHE A 154 -2.05 27.18 -24.46
CA PHE A 154 -1.59 25.81 -24.26
C PHE A 154 -0.27 25.73 -23.45
N PRO A 155 0.02 24.61 -22.76
CA PRO A 155 -0.88 23.47 -22.56
C PRO A 155 -2.08 23.84 -21.65
N ILE A 156 -3.21 23.17 -21.90
CA ILE A 156 -4.46 23.30 -21.14
C ILE A 156 -4.90 21.94 -20.61
N LEU A 157 -5.71 21.96 -19.56
CA LEU A 157 -6.33 20.80 -18.96
C LEU A 157 -7.84 20.89 -19.21
N LEU A 158 -8.36 19.94 -19.99
CA LEU A 158 -9.79 19.69 -20.07
C LEU A 158 -10.21 18.95 -18.82
N LYS A 159 -11.31 19.37 -18.18
CA LYS A 159 -11.92 18.65 -17.05
C LYS A 159 -13.43 18.55 -17.21
N ALA A 160 -14.01 17.51 -16.64
CA ALA A 160 -15.46 17.45 -16.42
C ALA A 160 -15.91 18.50 -15.38
N SER A 161 -17.06 19.11 -15.62
CA SER A 161 -17.70 20.10 -14.73
C SER A 161 -18.22 19.46 -13.45
N ALA A 162 -18.87 18.30 -13.58
CA ALA A 162 -19.28 17.47 -12.46
C ALA A 162 -18.23 16.37 -12.18
N GLY A 163 -18.16 15.93 -10.92
CA GLY A 163 -17.34 14.78 -10.51
C GLY A 163 -15.91 15.09 -10.04
N GLY A 164 -15.29 14.11 -9.39
CA GLY A 164 -13.94 14.14 -8.82
C GLY A 164 -13.09 12.94 -9.24
N GLY A 165 -11.87 12.83 -8.72
CA GLY A 165 -11.00 11.65 -8.96
C GLY A 165 -10.35 11.59 -10.35
N GLY A 166 -10.37 12.69 -11.10
CA GLY A 166 -9.65 12.83 -12.36
C GLY A 166 -10.23 12.13 -13.60
N LYS A 167 -11.38 11.48 -13.48
CA LYS A 167 -12.12 10.93 -14.62
C LYS A 167 -12.58 12.05 -15.56
N GLY A 168 -12.36 11.89 -16.86
CA GLY A 168 -12.66 12.88 -17.89
C GLY A 168 -11.67 14.05 -17.96
N MET A 169 -10.49 13.94 -17.34
CA MET A 169 -9.44 14.96 -17.45
C MET A 169 -8.43 14.62 -18.53
N ARG A 170 -8.06 15.60 -19.38
CA ARG A 170 -7.04 15.41 -20.42
C ARG A 170 -6.17 16.64 -20.60
N ILE A 171 -4.86 16.41 -20.62
CA ILE A 171 -3.87 17.43 -20.98
C ILE A 171 -3.89 17.56 -22.50
N VAL A 172 -3.99 18.79 -22.98
CA VAL A 172 -3.94 19.12 -24.41
C VAL A 172 -2.76 20.07 -24.63
N GLU A 173 -1.82 19.64 -25.46
CA GLU A 173 -0.57 20.39 -25.74
C GLU A 173 -0.72 21.43 -26.84
N GLY A 174 -1.72 21.27 -27.72
CA GLY A 174 -1.91 22.15 -28.87
C GLY A 174 -3.32 22.02 -29.47
N VAL A 175 -3.61 22.90 -30.43
CA VAL A 175 -4.93 22.99 -31.08
C VAL A 175 -5.27 21.71 -31.83
N GLU A 176 -4.28 21.03 -32.42
CA GLU A 176 -4.51 19.83 -33.24
C GLU A 176 -5.13 18.68 -32.46
N GLY A 177 -4.85 18.56 -31.16
CA GLY A 177 -5.36 17.50 -30.29
C GLY A 177 -6.66 17.84 -29.56
N PHE A 178 -7.13 19.09 -29.63
CA PHE A 178 -8.20 19.60 -28.78
C PHE A 178 -9.53 18.87 -28.98
N GLN A 179 -9.99 18.75 -30.23
CA GLN A 179 -11.31 18.19 -30.53
C GLN A 179 -11.41 16.72 -30.10
N SER A 180 -10.39 15.93 -30.44
CA SER A 180 -10.30 14.50 -30.05
C SER A 180 -10.29 14.33 -28.52
N ALA A 181 -9.51 15.18 -27.82
CA ALA A 181 -9.47 15.14 -26.36
C ALA A 181 -10.81 15.57 -25.71
N LEU A 182 -11.50 16.55 -26.29
CA LEU A 182 -12.82 17.01 -25.82
C LEU A 182 -13.88 15.92 -25.96
N GLU A 183 -13.96 15.27 -27.12
CA GLU A 183 -14.92 14.18 -27.37
C GLU A 183 -14.65 12.95 -26.50
N ALA A 184 -13.38 12.61 -26.29
CA ALA A 184 -13.00 11.54 -25.38
C ALA A 184 -13.34 11.87 -23.92
N GLY A 185 -12.97 13.08 -23.45
CA GLY A 185 -13.28 13.54 -22.10
C GLY A 185 -14.79 13.62 -21.82
N ARG A 186 -15.57 14.08 -22.80
CA ARG A 186 -17.04 14.15 -22.67
C ARG A 186 -17.70 12.78 -22.57
N ARG A 187 -17.26 11.80 -23.39
CA ARG A 187 -17.77 10.41 -23.30
C ARG A 187 -17.48 9.80 -21.93
N GLU A 188 -16.27 10.02 -21.43
CA GLU A 188 -15.84 9.54 -20.12
C GLU A 188 -16.63 10.20 -18.98
N ALA A 189 -16.81 11.52 -19.02
CA ALA A 189 -17.60 12.28 -18.06
C ALA A 189 -19.08 11.84 -18.05
N MET A 190 -19.67 11.65 -19.24
CA MET A 190 -21.04 11.17 -19.37
C MET A 190 -21.20 9.75 -18.79
N ALA A 191 -20.26 8.85 -19.08
CA ALA A 191 -20.29 7.49 -18.55
C ALA A 191 -20.11 7.45 -17.02
N ALA A 192 -19.26 8.32 -16.46
CA ALA A 192 -18.94 8.32 -15.04
C ALA A 192 -19.95 9.10 -14.17
N PHE A 193 -20.49 10.20 -14.69
CA PHE A 193 -21.24 11.19 -13.89
C PHE A 193 -22.62 11.55 -14.47
N GLY A 194 -22.98 11.03 -15.65
CA GLY A 194 -24.23 11.40 -16.34
C GLY A 194 -24.27 12.86 -16.82
N ASP A 195 -23.13 13.57 -16.75
CA ASP A 195 -22.97 14.96 -17.18
C ASP A 195 -21.75 15.07 -18.09
N GLY A 196 -21.97 15.55 -19.31
CA GLY A 196 -20.94 15.75 -20.33
C GLY A 196 -20.38 17.18 -20.38
N ALA A 197 -20.75 18.05 -19.43
CA ALA A 197 -20.22 19.40 -19.38
C ALA A 197 -18.72 19.40 -19.12
N MET A 198 -17.98 20.13 -19.96
CA MET A 198 -16.52 20.22 -19.94
C MET A 198 -16.07 21.66 -19.67
N LEU A 199 -14.92 21.82 -19.03
CA LEU A 199 -14.26 23.10 -18.76
C LEU A 199 -12.80 23.06 -19.19
N VAL A 200 -12.29 24.23 -19.57
CA VAL A 200 -10.90 24.45 -19.97
C VAL A 200 -10.17 25.21 -18.88
N GLU A 201 -9.08 24.64 -18.34
CA GLU A 201 -8.22 25.32 -17.38
C GLU A 201 -6.77 25.36 -17.86
N LYS A 202 -6.01 26.34 -17.37
CA LYS A 202 -4.57 26.36 -17.60
C LYS A 202 -3.94 25.10 -16.99
N TYR A 203 -3.18 24.35 -17.79
CA TYR A 203 -2.35 23.28 -17.24
C TYR A 203 -1.08 23.89 -16.66
N LEU A 204 -0.86 23.68 -15.36
CA LEU A 204 0.37 24.06 -14.68
C LEU A 204 1.35 22.89 -14.79
N ARG A 205 2.54 23.15 -15.32
CA ARG A 205 3.62 22.15 -15.36
C ARG A 205 4.30 22.09 -13.99
N THR A 206 4.57 20.87 -13.51
CA THR A 206 5.27 20.59 -12.24
C THR A 206 4.80 21.47 -11.05
N PRO A 207 3.49 21.58 -10.77
CA PRO A 207 3.01 22.38 -9.66
C PRO A 207 3.32 21.68 -8.33
N ARG A 208 3.37 22.48 -7.27
CA ARG A 208 3.31 22.01 -5.88
C ARG A 208 1.88 22.07 -5.38
N HIS A 209 1.48 21.04 -4.65
CA HIS A 209 0.16 20.96 -4.04
C HIS A 209 0.29 21.37 -2.57
N ILE A 210 -0.21 22.56 -2.24
CA ILE A 210 -0.14 23.11 -0.88
C ILE A 210 -1.55 23.49 -0.44
N GLU A 211 -1.91 23.05 0.75
CA GLU A 211 -3.25 23.22 1.29
C GLU A 211 -3.22 23.88 2.65
N PHE A 212 -4.28 24.60 3.01
CA PHE A 212 -4.42 25.24 4.31
C PHE A 212 -5.54 24.60 5.11
N GLN A 213 -5.21 24.14 6.32
CA GLN A 213 -6.23 23.77 7.29
C GLN A 213 -6.98 25.03 7.71
N ILE A 214 -8.29 24.98 7.72
CA ILE A 214 -9.12 26.03 8.31
C ILE A 214 -10.05 25.47 9.37
N VAL A 215 -10.47 26.34 10.28
CA VAL A 215 -11.50 26.09 11.28
C VAL A 215 -12.45 27.28 11.30
N GLY A 216 -13.75 27.00 11.21
CA GLY A 216 -14.79 28.01 11.27
C GLY A 216 -15.93 27.64 12.22
N ASP A 217 -16.57 28.64 12.80
CA ASP A 217 -17.70 28.45 13.73
C ASP A 217 -19.09 28.62 13.10
N GLY A 218 -19.15 28.92 11.79
CA GLY A 218 -20.39 29.25 11.09
C GLY A 218 -20.97 30.63 11.44
N GLN A 219 -20.30 31.42 12.27
CA GLN A 219 -20.71 32.76 12.72
C GLN A 219 -19.80 33.86 12.14
N GLY A 220 -19.04 33.52 11.10
CA GLY A 220 -18.13 34.44 10.42
C GLY A 220 -16.70 34.44 11.00
N ASN A 221 -16.41 33.67 12.05
CA ASN A 221 -15.02 33.50 12.49
C ASN A 221 -14.40 32.31 11.77
N VAL A 222 -13.37 32.59 10.97
CA VAL A 222 -12.53 31.57 10.33
C VAL A 222 -11.07 31.83 10.71
N ARG A 223 -10.33 30.75 11.00
CA ARG A 223 -8.89 30.77 11.28
C ARG A 223 -8.20 29.75 10.39
N HIS A 224 -6.97 30.04 9.98
CA HIS A 224 -6.12 29.01 9.39
C HIS A 224 -5.28 28.33 10.48
N VAL A 225 -5.13 27.01 10.38
CA VAL A 225 -4.29 26.19 11.26
C VAL A 225 -3.08 25.71 10.46
N LEU A 226 -2.41 26.69 9.85
CA LEU A 226 -1.23 26.51 9.00
C LEU A 226 -1.50 25.66 7.74
N GLU A 227 -0.46 25.50 6.93
CA GLU A 227 -0.46 24.76 5.68
C GLU A 227 0.03 23.31 5.83
N ARG A 228 -0.21 22.51 4.79
CA ARG A 228 0.46 21.24 4.51
C ARG A 228 0.90 21.22 3.05
N GLU A 229 2.04 20.59 2.78
CA GLU A 229 2.49 20.29 1.43
C GLU A 229 2.23 18.83 1.12
N CYS A 230 1.34 18.58 0.15
CA CYS A 230 0.90 17.24 -0.26
C CYS A 230 1.33 16.94 -1.70
N THR A 231 2.47 17.50 -2.10
CA THR A 231 2.99 17.45 -3.48
C THR A 231 3.30 16.03 -3.95
N ILE A 232 3.72 15.13 -3.05
CA ILE A 232 4.06 13.74 -3.38
C ILE A 232 2.78 12.90 -3.47
N GLN A 233 2.30 12.76 -4.70
CA GLN A 233 1.06 12.05 -5.03
C GLN A 233 1.18 11.23 -6.32
N ARG A 234 0.36 10.18 -6.44
CA ARG A 234 0.27 9.32 -7.63
C ARG A 234 -1.16 9.35 -8.16
N ARG A 235 -1.37 9.79 -9.41
CA ARG A 235 -2.72 9.88 -10.02
C ARG A 235 -3.76 10.51 -9.07
N HIS A 236 -3.41 11.61 -8.40
CA HIS A 236 -4.22 12.33 -7.40
C HIS A 236 -4.40 11.64 -6.03
N GLN A 237 -3.78 10.48 -5.79
CA GLN A 237 -3.68 9.84 -4.49
C GLN A 237 -2.45 10.36 -3.74
N LYS A 238 -2.65 11.07 -2.62
CA LYS A 238 -1.57 11.58 -1.77
C LYS A 238 -0.84 10.42 -1.08
N LEU A 239 0.50 10.48 -1.05
CA LEU A 239 1.36 9.42 -0.50
C LEU A 239 2.20 9.89 0.68
N ILE A 240 2.80 11.08 0.55
CA ILE A 240 3.62 11.71 1.58
C ILE A 240 3.20 13.17 1.72
N GLU A 241 2.90 13.56 2.95
CA GLU A 241 2.49 14.90 3.33
C GLU A 241 3.45 15.46 4.37
N GLU A 242 3.70 16.76 4.32
CA GLU A 242 4.56 17.42 5.30
C GLU A 242 4.07 18.80 5.70
N THR A 243 4.43 19.22 6.91
CA THR A 243 4.19 20.60 7.38
C THR A 243 5.31 21.03 8.34
N PRO A 244 5.79 22.28 8.26
CA PRO A 244 5.47 23.30 7.26
C PRO A 244 5.86 22.94 5.81
N SER A 245 5.37 23.70 4.83
CA SER A 245 5.79 23.53 3.43
C SER A 245 7.21 24.07 3.23
N THR A 246 8.07 23.31 2.57
CA THR A 246 9.45 23.75 2.27
C THR A 246 9.48 25.01 1.40
N LEU A 247 8.54 25.11 0.45
CA LEU A 247 8.39 26.32 -0.37
C LEU A 247 7.94 27.51 0.48
N LEU A 248 6.93 27.34 1.35
CA LEU A 248 6.38 28.46 2.11
C LEU A 248 7.30 28.93 3.24
N GLU A 249 8.16 28.05 3.76
CA GLU A 249 9.26 28.44 4.65
C GLU A 249 10.27 29.35 3.94
N ALA A 250 10.59 29.05 2.68
CA ALA A 250 11.48 29.88 1.87
C ALA A 250 10.86 31.23 1.46
N TYR A 251 9.52 31.31 1.38
CA TYR A 251 8.78 32.51 0.95
C TYR A 251 7.66 32.88 1.95
N PRO A 252 7.98 33.52 3.09
CA PRO A 252 6.99 33.87 4.12
C PRO A 252 5.86 34.79 3.64
N GLU A 253 6.13 35.70 2.71
CA GLU A 253 5.10 36.57 2.11
C GLU A 253 4.09 35.79 1.27
N LEU A 254 4.55 34.76 0.55
CA LEU A 254 3.68 33.84 -0.16
C LEU A 254 2.79 33.07 0.83
N ARG A 255 3.38 32.60 1.94
CA ARG A 255 2.64 31.94 3.02
C ARG A 255 1.53 32.82 3.59
N ALA A 256 1.83 34.07 3.89
CA ALA A 256 0.85 35.04 4.40
C ALA A 256 -0.27 35.32 3.38
N ALA A 257 0.08 35.47 2.10
CA ALA A 257 -0.89 35.69 1.03
C ALA A 257 -1.85 34.48 0.86
N MET A 258 -1.30 33.26 0.85
CA MET A 258 -2.09 32.03 0.74
C MET A 258 -2.96 31.80 1.98
N ALA A 259 -2.42 32.03 3.18
CA ALA A 259 -3.17 31.91 4.43
C ALA A 259 -4.37 32.86 4.45
N LYS A 260 -4.18 34.12 4.02
CA LYS A 260 -5.26 35.10 3.89
C LYS A 260 -6.31 34.67 2.87
N ALA A 261 -5.88 34.11 1.74
CA ALA A 261 -6.79 33.59 0.72
C ALA A 261 -7.61 32.39 1.24
N ALA A 262 -6.98 31.49 2.02
CA ALA A 262 -7.67 30.36 2.64
C ALA A 262 -8.74 30.79 3.64
N VAL A 263 -8.43 31.78 4.49
CA VAL A 263 -9.41 32.35 5.44
C VAL A 263 -10.58 32.99 4.68
N ARG A 264 -10.29 33.80 3.65
CA ARG A 264 -11.33 34.41 2.79
C ARG A 264 -12.22 33.37 2.13
N ALA A 265 -11.65 32.26 1.66
CA ALA A 265 -12.40 31.16 1.06
C ALA A 265 -13.38 30.54 2.07
N GLY A 266 -12.95 30.32 3.32
CA GLY A 266 -13.83 29.84 4.39
C GLY A 266 -14.90 30.86 4.79
N GLU A 267 -14.55 32.14 4.89
CA GLU A 267 -15.50 33.22 5.20
C GLU A 267 -16.57 33.34 4.12
N ALA A 268 -16.21 33.17 2.84
CA ALA A 268 -17.11 33.26 1.70
C ALA A 268 -18.29 32.28 1.76
N VAL A 269 -18.09 31.12 2.39
CA VAL A 269 -19.13 30.08 2.57
C VAL A 269 -19.72 30.03 3.97
N GLY A 270 -19.33 30.94 4.86
CA GLY A 270 -19.74 30.89 6.26
C GLY A 270 -19.35 29.55 6.91
N TYR A 271 -18.10 29.12 6.70
CA TYR A 271 -17.67 27.77 7.01
C TYR A 271 -17.85 27.41 8.50
N ARG A 272 -18.31 26.19 8.76
CA ARG A 272 -18.49 25.59 10.09
C ARG A 272 -17.64 24.32 10.18
N SER A 273 -17.09 24.04 11.35
CA SER A 273 -16.19 22.90 11.60
C SER A 273 -14.79 23.09 11.00
N VAL A 274 -14.06 22.00 10.82
CA VAL A 274 -12.73 21.98 10.22
C VAL A 274 -12.83 21.63 8.73
N GLY A 275 -12.01 22.27 7.91
CA GLY A 275 -12.00 22.10 6.46
C GLY A 275 -10.63 22.37 5.89
N THR A 276 -10.44 22.14 4.60
CA THR A 276 -9.15 22.41 3.95
C THR A 276 -9.33 23.10 2.62
N VAL A 277 -8.56 24.16 2.40
CA VAL A 277 -8.52 24.89 1.13
C VAL A 277 -7.26 24.47 0.39
N GLU A 278 -7.42 23.84 -0.77
CA GLU A 278 -6.33 23.33 -1.58
C GLU A 278 -5.90 24.35 -2.62
N PHE A 279 -4.58 24.55 -2.74
CA PHE A 279 -3.96 25.40 -3.74
C PHE A 279 -2.93 24.62 -4.55
N VAL A 280 -2.74 25.08 -5.79
CA VAL A 280 -1.61 24.70 -6.62
C VAL A 280 -0.70 25.90 -6.79
N VAL A 281 0.61 25.70 -6.60
CA VAL A 281 1.63 26.73 -6.74
C VAL A 281 2.52 26.40 -7.93
N ASP A 282 2.65 27.34 -8.87
CA ASP A 282 3.49 27.19 -10.05
C ASP A 282 4.98 27.52 -9.76
N ALA A 283 5.85 27.23 -10.72
CA ALA A 283 7.29 27.49 -10.61
C ALA A 283 7.67 28.98 -10.50
N ARG A 284 6.73 29.90 -10.74
CA ARG A 284 6.90 31.35 -10.57
C ARG A 284 6.30 31.85 -9.25
N HIS A 285 5.85 30.93 -8.39
CA HIS A 285 5.21 31.20 -7.10
C HIS A 285 3.86 31.91 -7.22
N ASN A 286 3.19 31.82 -8.38
CA ASN A 286 1.76 32.13 -8.42
C ASN A 286 1.00 30.96 -7.83
N PHE A 287 0.03 31.25 -6.98
CA PHE A 287 -0.84 30.23 -6.38
C PHE A 287 -2.26 30.40 -6.88
N TYR A 288 -2.97 29.29 -6.99
CA TYR A 288 -4.34 29.25 -7.48
C TYR A 288 -5.16 28.28 -6.64
N PHE A 289 -6.35 28.68 -6.25
CA PHE A 289 -7.34 27.83 -5.63
C PHE A 289 -7.68 26.66 -6.56
N LEU A 290 -7.58 25.46 -6.03
CA LEU A 290 -7.94 24.23 -6.70
C LEU A 290 -9.36 23.83 -6.30
N GLU A 291 -9.56 23.58 -5.01
CA GLU A 291 -10.83 23.20 -4.43
C GLU A 291 -10.83 23.41 -2.91
N MET A 292 -12.00 23.20 -2.29
CA MET A 292 -12.16 23.21 -0.85
C MET A 292 -12.78 21.90 -0.42
N ASN A 293 -12.03 21.10 0.32
CA ASN A 293 -12.51 19.84 0.87
C ASN A 293 -13.32 20.13 2.14
N THR A 294 -14.61 19.77 2.09
CA THR A 294 -15.59 20.17 3.11
C THR A 294 -15.66 19.18 4.27
N ARG A 295 -14.50 18.77 4.75
CA ARG A 295 -14.32 17.69 5.74
C ARG A 295 -12.96 17.80 6.42
N LEU A 296 -12.77 16.98 7.46
CA LEU A 296 -11.44 16.67 7.99
C LEU A 296 -10.59 16.02 6.88
N GLN A 297 -9.35 16.48 6.69
CA GLN A 297 -8.43 15.82 5.76
C GLN A 297 -7.79 14.59 6.39
N VAL A 298 -7.34 13.66 5.55
CA VAL A 298 -6.72 12.40 6.01
C VAL A 298 -5.43 12.71 6.76
N GLU A 299 -4.65 13.63 6.21
CA GLU A 299 -3.35 14.16 6.63
C GLU A 299 -3.44 15.26 7.70
N HIS A 300 -4.59 15.42 8.36
CA HIS A 300 -4.70 16.33 9.49
C HIS A 300 -3.70 16.04 10.66
N PRO A 301 -3.24 14.80 10.93
CA PRO A 301 -2.35 14.55 12.07
C PRO A 301 -1.05 15.34 12.02
N ILE A 302 -0.47 15.60 10.84
CA ILE A 302 0.77 16.40 10.76
C ILE A 302 0.56 17.85 11.21
N THR A 303 -0.63 18.41 10.97
CA THR A 303 -1.01 19.72 11.51
C THR A 303 -1.14 19.66 13.04
N GLU A 304 -1.71 18.59 13.58
CA GLU A 304 -1.82 18.38 15.04
C GLU A 304 -0.45 18.27 15.69
N GLU A 305 0.48 17.52 15.09
CA GLU A 305 1.84 17.33 15.65
C GLU A 305 2.62 18.64 15.77
N ILE A 306 2.46 19.59 14.84
CA ILE A 306 3.18 20.87 14.93
C ILE A 306 2.45 21.93 15.74
N THR A 307 1.13 21.81 15.93
CA THR A 307 0.33 22.82 16.65
C THR A 307 -0.04 22.42 18.07
N GLY A 308 -0.07 21.12 18.36
CA GLY A 308 -0.59 20.57 19.61
C GLY A 308 -2.12 20.64 19.72
N LEU A 309 -2.83 21.00 18.66
CA LEU A 309 -4.29 21.05 18.63
C LEU A 309 -4.85 19.67 18.24
N ASP A 310 -5.97 19.27 18.87
CA ASP A 310 -6.79 18.15 18.40
C ASP A 310 -7.91 18.72 17.51
N LEU A 311 -7.81 18.46 16.20
CA LEU A 311 -8.75 19.00 15.22
C LEU A 311 -10.13 18.33 15.35
N VAL A 312 -10.20 17.07 15.76
CA VAL A 312 -11.48 16.38 16.02
C VAL A 312 -12.15 16.94 17.28
N GLU A 313 -11.37 17.25 18.33
CA GLU A 313 -11.88 17.96 19.50
C GLU A 313 -12.50 19.31 19.10
N LEU A 314 -11.83 20.10 18.25
CA LEU A 314 -12.39 21.36 17.74
C LEU A 314 -13.70 21.12 16.98
N GLN A 315 -13.80 20.08 16.15
CA GLN A 315 -15.06 19.73 15.47
C GLN A 315 -16.18 19.46 16.48
N LEU A 316 -15.90 18.67 17.52
CA LEU A 316 -16.87 18.28 18.55
C LEU A 316 -17.36 19.49 19.34
N ARG A 317 -16.44 20.36 19.77
CA ARG A 317 -16.76 21.60 20.51
C ARG A 317 -17.62 22.56 19.69
N ILE A 318 -17.24 22.80 18.43
CA ILE A 318 -18.01 23.67 17.52
C ILE A 318 -19.40 23.07 17.28
N ALA A 319 -19.50 21.76 17.07
CA ALA A 319 -20.77 21.08 16.87
C ALA A 319 -21.67 21.12 18.13
N ALA A 320 -21.09 21.12 19.33
CA ALA A 320 -21.81 21.32 20.59
C ALA A 320 -22.30 22.78 20.80
N GLY A 321 -21.88 23.70 19.92
CA GLY A 321 -22.22 25.12 19.97
C GLY A 321 -21.28 25.94 20.85
N GLU A 322 -20.10 25.42 21.22
CA GLU A 322 -19.08 26.21 21.90
C GLU A 322 -18.51 27.28 20.94
N PRO A 323 -18.21 28.49 21.44
CA PRO A 323 -17.57 29.52 20.62
C PRO A 323 -16.14 29.12 20.25
N LEU A 324 -15.68 29.50 19.06
CA LEU A 324 -14.30 29.30 18.64
C LEU A 324 -13.36 30.25 19.41
N THR A 325 -12.76 29.76 20.50
CA THR A 325 -11.84 30.54 21.34
C THR A 325 -10.44 30.66 20.75
N LEU A 326 -10.10 29.86 19.73
CA LEU A 326 -8.80 29.88 19.06
C LEU A 326 -8.60 31.21 18.30
N ARG A 327 -7.63 32.01 18.72
CA ARG A 327 -7.23 33.23 17.99
C ARG A 327 -6.13 32.89 17.00
N GLN A 328 -6.01 33.68 15.93
CA GLN A 328 -5.01 33.41 14.89
C GLN A 328 -3.57 33.42 15.43
N GLU A 329 -3.29 34.29 16.41
CA GLU A 329 -2.00 34.41 17.10
C GLU A 329 -1.64 33.24 18.03
N ASP A 330 -2.64 32.44 18.42
CA ASP A 330 -2.44 31.25 19.26
C ASP A 330 -1.97 30.05 18.41
N VAL A 331 -2.20 30.09 17.10
CA VAL A 331 -1.76 29.06 16.15
C VAL A 331 -0.26 29.20 15.90
N LYS A 332 0.55 28.38 16.57
CA LYS A 332 2.01 28.38 16.45
C LYS A 332 2.50 27.05 15.89
N ALA A 333 3.43 27.13 14.94
CA ALA A 333 4.15 25.96 14.46
C ALA A 333 5.31 25.62 15.42
N ASN A 334 5.45 24.36 15.78
CA ASN A 334 6.60 23.84 16.50
C ASN A 334 7.19 22.64 15.77
N GLY A 335 8.41 22.79 15.24
CA GLY A 335 9.10 21.74 14.49
C GLY A 335 8.45 21.44 13.13
N HIS A 336 8.66 20.21 12.66
CA HIS A 336 8.24 19.71 11.35
C HIS A 336 7.67 18.32 11.49
N ALA A 337 6.54 18.05 10.86
CA ALA A 337 5.94 16.72 10.81
C ALA A 337 5.81 16.21 9.38
N ILE A 338 5.96 14.90 9.23
CA ILE A 338 5.84 14.17 7.96
C ILE A 338 4.88 13.01 8.21
N GLU A 339 3.95 12.80 7.28
CA GLU A 339 3.07 11.64 7.23
C GLU A 339 3.39 10.80 5.98
N CYS A 340 3.25 9.49 6.15
CA CYS A 340 3.35 8.51 5.08
C CYS A 340 2.13 7.59 5.15
N ARG A 341 1.40 7.49 4.05
CA ARG A 341 0.26 6.56 3.92
C ARG A 341 0.74 5.18 3.49
N ILE A 342 0.54 4.21 4.37
CA ILE A 342 0.82 2.80 4.08
C ILE A 342 -0.38 2.19 3.39
N TYR A 343 -0.25 1.92 2.09
CA TYR A 343 -1.26 1.24 1.28
C TYR A 343 -0.87 -0.20 1.01
N ALA A 344 -1.86 -1.09 1.01
CA ALA A 344 -1.76 -2.43 0.44
C ALA A 344 -1.84 -2.34 -1.09
N GLU A 345 -0.74 -1.91 -1.71
CA GLU A 345 -0.58 -1.73 -3.15
C GLU A 345 0.79 -2.26 -3.58
N ASP A 346 0.94 -2.65 -4.85
CA ASP A 346 2.22 -3.10 -5.44
C ASP A 346 2.85 -2.04 -6.35
N PRO A 347 3.81 -1.22 -5.88
CA PRO A 347 4.47 -0.19 -6.70
C PRO A 347 5.24 -0.72 -7.91
N GLU A 348 5.57 -2.01 -7.96
CA GLU A 348 6.25 -2.63 -9.10
C GLU A 348 5.26 -3.00 -10.22
N ASN A 349 3.99 -3.15 -9.86
CA ASN A 349 2.92 -3.52 -10.76
C ASN A 349 1.86 -2.40 -10.81
N ASP A 350 2.29 -1.19 -11.16
CA ASP A 350 1.45 0.03 -11.28
C ASP A 350 0.52 0.29 -10.06
N PHE A 351 1.02 0.05 -8.85
CA PHE A 351 0.27 0.23 -7.60
C PHE A 351 -1.08 -0.50 -7.61
N LEU A 352 -1.13 -1.69 -8.20
CA LEU A 352 -2.34 -2.51 -8.12
C LEU A 352 -2.64 -2.84 -6.65
N PRO A 353 -3.88 -2.63 -6.19
CA PRO A 353 -4.28 -2.96 -4.84
C PRO A 353 -4.11 -4.44 -4.52
N CYS A 354 -3.68 -4.72 -3.31
CA CYS A 354 -3.43 -6.04 -2.78
C CYS A 354 -4.39 -6.34 -1.64
N THR A 355 -4.93 -7.55 -1.60
CA THR A 355 -5.84 -8.01 -0.54
C THR A 355 -5.26 -9.19 0.23
N GLY A 356 -5.94 -9.56 1.31
CA GLY A 356 -5.65 -10.75 2.07
C GLY A 356 -5.28 -10.46 3.52
N GLU A 357 -4.98 -11.51 4.25
CA GLU A 357 -4.73 -11.41 5.68
C GLU A 357 -3.38 -10.74 6.00
N LEU A 358 -3.43 -9.77 6.90
CA LEU A 358 -2.28 -9.13 7.49
C LEU A 358 -1.71 -10.02 8.60
N VAL A 359 -0.91 -11.02 8.23
CA VAL A 359 -0.29 -12.00 9.13
C VAL A 359 0.44 -11.32 10.30
N ARG A 360 1.16 -10.23 10.04
CA ARG A 360 1.83 -9.46 11.08
C ARG A 360 1.80 -7.98 10.77
N TRP A 361 1.43 -7.21 11.78
CA TRP A 361 1.55 -5.75 11.84
C TRP A 361 2.31 -5.37 13.10
N GLN A 362 3.43 -4.67 12.95
CA GLN A 362 4.20 -4.17 14.08
C GLN A 362 4.99 -2.91 13.70
N THR A 363 4.77 -1.82 14.42
CA THR A 363 5.56 -0.59 14.31
C THR A 363 6.68 -0.57 15.37
N PRO A 364 7.76 0.21 15.15
CA PRO A 364 8.75 0.40 16.20
C PRO A 364 8.18 1.21 17.36
N ASP A 365 8.68 0.94 18.57
CA ASP A 365 8.43 1.76 19.76
C ASP A 365 9.33 3.01 19.68
N ASP A 366 8.75 4.13 19.26
CA ASP A 366 9.41 5.44 19.16
C ASP A 366 8.44 6.52 19.65
N PRO A 367 8.79 7.32 20.69
CA PRO A 367 7.91 8.35 21.25
C PRO A 367 7.60 9.49 20.28
N HIS A 368 8.31 9.58 19.16
CA HIS A 368 8.07 10.56 18.10
C HIS A 368 7.45 9.96 16.84
N LEU A 369 6.99 8.70 16.91
CA LEU A 369 6.19 8.06 15.90
C LEU A 369 4.76 7.93 16.40
N ARG A 370 3.86 8.68 15.77
CA ARG A 370 2.42 8.48 15.89
C ARG A 370 1.96 7.54 14.78
N VAL A 371 1.07 6.62 15.13
CA VAL A 371 0.52 5.62 14.21
C VAL A 371 -1.00 5.67 14.29
N GLU A 372 -1.64 6.01 13.18
CA GLU A 372 -3.08 5.86 13.02
C GLU A 372 -3.33 4.65 12.14
N THR A 373 -3.98 3.62 12.64
CA THR A 373 -4.17 2.37 11.88
C THR A 373 -5.56 1.78 12.08
N GLY A 374 -6.15 1.33 10.97
CA GLY A 374 -7.43 0.63 10.95
C GLY A 374 -7.29 -0.89 11.04
N VAL A 375 -6.06 -1.41 11.09
CA VAL A 375 -5.74 -2.84 11.02
C VAL A 375 -4.82 -3.27 12.15
N GLU A 376 -4.73 -4.57 12.37
CA GLU A 376 -3.82 -5.23 13.30
C GLU A 376 -3.41 -6.59 12.74
N SER A 377 -2.49 -7.30 13.42
CA SER A 377 -2.15 -8.67 13.03
C SER A 377 -3.40 -9.56 13.05
N GLY A 378 -3.65 -10.28 11.96
CA GLY A 378 -4.85 -11.09 11.74
C GLY A 378 -6.02 -10.35 11.08
N SER A 379 -5.90 -9.05 10.80
CA SER A 379 -6.92 -8.31 10.03
C SER A 379 -6.96 -8.79 8.58
N ASP A 380 -8.15 -8.84 7.99
CA ASP A 380 -8.34 -9.10 6.57
C ASP A 380 -8.42 -7.80 5.77
N VAL A 381 -7.54 -7.63 4.78
CA VAL A 381 -7.56 -6.48 3.86
C VAL A 381 -8.50 -6.83 2.72
N SER A 382 -9.76 -6.43 2.82
CA SER A 382 -10.79 -6.77 1.81
C SER A 382 -10.68 -5.92 0.54
N MET A 383 -11.18 -6.45 -0.59
CA MET A 383 -11.33 -5.71 -1.85
C MET A 383 -12.41 -4.60 -1.86
N HIS A 384 -13.27 -4.55 -0.83
CA HIS A 384 -14.46 -3.70 -0.83
C HIS A 384 -14.19 -2.23 -0.47
N TYR A 385 -13.02 -1.93 0.08
CA TYR A 385 -12.70 -0.64 0.65
C TYR A 385 -11.34 -0.11 0.20
N ASP A 386 -10.97 1.06 0.72
CA ASP A 386 -9.68 1.70 0.46
C ASP A 386 -8.49 0.85 0.97
N PRO A 387 -7.34 0.80 0.25
CA PRO A 387 -6.19 -0.03 0.63
C PRO A 387 -5.35 0.52 1.78
N MET A 388 -5.68 1.70 2.34
CA MET A 388 -4.87 2.32 3.38
C MET A 388 -4.94 1.50 4.68
N LEU A 389 -3.79 0.96 5.07
CA LEU A 389 -3.60 0.20 6.30
C LEU A 389 -3.38 1.13 7.49
N ALA A 390 -2.52 2.13 7.30
CA ALA A 390 -2.13 3.05 8.35
C ALA A 390 -1.53 4.35 7.81
N LYS A 391 -1.46 5.34 8.69
CA LYS A 391 -0.69 6.55 8.55
C LYS A 391 0.42 6.52 9.59
N LEU A 392 1.66 6.59 9.12
CA LEU A 392 2.82 6.78 10.00
C LEU A 392 3.14 8.26 10.01
N ILE A 393 3.22 8.86 11.19
CA ILE A 393 3.45 10.29 11.38
C ILE A 393 4.66 10.47 12.26
N THR A 394 5.65 11.20 11.78
CA THR A 394 6.83 11.55 12.57
C THR A 394 6.94 13.04 12.76
N TRP A 395 7.45 13.43 13.91
CA TRP A 395 7.78 14.81 14.23
C TRP A 395 9.29 14.96 14.49
N GLY A 396 9.84 16.14 14.21
CA GLY A 396 11.18 16.53 14.64
C GLY A 396 11.38 18.04 14.68
N PRO A 397 12.39 18.56 15.39
CA PRO A 397 12.65 20.00 15.48
C PRO A 397 12.96 20.67 14.13
N ARG A 398 13.43 19.88 13.16
CA ARG A 398 13.72 20.30 11.77
C ARG A 398 13.20 19.23 10.82
N ARG A 399 12.88 19.62 9.59
CA ARG A 399 12.49 18.70 8.51
C ARG A 399 13.38 17.46 8.40
N ARG A 400 14.72 17.66 8.40
CA ARG A 400 15.69 16.56 8.32
C ARG A 400 15.62 15.58 9.49
N ASP A 401 15.27 16.06 10.69
CA ASP A 401 15.11 15.20 11.86
C ASP A 401 13.86 14.34 11.76
N SER A 402 12.73 14.93 11.32
CA SER A 402 11.51 14.19 11.04
C SER A 402 11.70 13.18 9.90
N SER A 403 12.33 13.60 8.78
CA SER A 403 12.61 12.73 7.63
C SER A 403 13.46 11.51 8.03
N ARG A 404 14.54 11.72 8.78
CA ARG A 404 15.39 10.62 9.29
C ARG A 404 14.62 9.67 10.21
N ARG A 405 13.70 10.20 11.03
CA ARG A 405 12.81 9.38 11.88
C ARG A 405 11.83 8.59 11.03
N MET A 406 11.22 9.19 10.00
CA MET A 406 10.30 8.50 9.10
C MET A 406 10.97 7.34 8.37
N VAL A 407 12.18 7.56 7.82
CA VAL A 407 12.98 6.50 7.19
C VAL A 407 13.24 5.35 8.18
N ARG A 408 13.58 5.67 9.43
CA ARG A 408 13.75 4.65 10.47
C ARG A 408 12.44 3.94 10.80
N ALA A 409 11.33 4.67 10.90
CA ALA A 409 10.00 4.12 11.20
C ALA A 409 9.55 3.13 10.13
N LEU A 410 9.59 3.54 8.85
CA LEU A 410 9.27 2.69 7.70
C LEU A 410 10.19 1.47 7.59
N ALA A 411 11.49 1.64 7.86
CA ALA A 411 12.44 0.52 7.78
C ALA A 411 12.23 -0.54 8.87
N ASN A 412 11.68 -0.15 10.03
CA ASN A 412 11.46 -1.04 11.17
C ASN A 412 9.99 -1.45 11.36
N THR A 413 9.06 -0.91 10.55
CA THR A 413 7.65 -1.32 10.55
C THR A 413 7.50 -2.64 9.80
N VAL A 414 7.11 -3.69 10.51
CA VAL A 414 6.91 -5.05 9.99
C VAL A 414 5.49 -5.21 9.49
N ILE A 415 5.36 -5.57 8.21
CA ILE A 415 4.07 -5.81 7.55
C ILE A 415 4.15 -7.13 6.81
N ALA A 416 3.72 -8.25 7.40
CA ALA A 416 3.63 -9.54 6.72
C ALA A 416 2.20 -9.78 6.24
N GLY A 417 2.03 -10.22 4.99
CA GLY A 417 0.73 -10.36 4.33
C GLY A 417 0.75 -9.77 2.92
N PRO A 418 -0.24 -8.94 2.52
CA PRO A 418 -0.28 -8.32 1.20
C PRO A 418 0.94 -7.41 0.95
N LYS A 419 1.33 -7.26 -0.32
CA LYS A 419 2.35 -6.27 -0.72
C LYS A 419 1.89 -4.86 -0.34
N THR A 420 2.87 -3.99 -0.08
CA THR A 420 2.60 -2.59 0.30
C THR A 420 3.51 -1.61 -0.43
N ASN A 421 3.10 -0.34 -0.44
CA ASN A 421 3.91 0.76 -0.95
C ASN A 421 5.09 1.16 -0.02
N ARG A 422 5.29 0.49 1.13
CA ARG A 422 6.28 0.84 2.17
C ARG A 422 7.69 1.05 1.61
N ARG A 423 8.15 0.16 0.72
CA ARG A 423 9.47 0.26 0.09
C ARG A 423 9.57 1.49 -0.80
N PHE A 424 8.55 1.77 -1.61
CA PHE A 424 8.51 2.94 -2.47
C PHE A 424 8.57 4.25 -1.67
N LEU A 425 7.89 4.32 -0.52
CA LEU A 425 7.96 5.49 0.38
C LEU A 425 9.40 5.71 0.90
N LEU A 426 10.13 4.64 1.24
CA LEU A 426 11.54 4.73 1.60
C LEU A 426 12.39 5.28 0.44
N GLU A 427 12.16 4.80 -0.78
CA GLU A 427 12.86 5.28 -1.98
C GLU A 427 12.65 6.79 -2.21
N VAL A 428 11.41 7.29 -2.05
CA VAL A 428 11.11 8.74 -2.15
C VAL A 428 11.84 9.52 -1.06
N LEU A 429 11.74 9.11 0.21
CA LEU A 429 12.36 9.83 1.33
C LEU A 429 13.90 9.81 1.30
N GLN A 430 14.50 8.87 0.57
CA GLN A 430 15.94 8.75 0.39
C GLN A 430 16.43 9.40 -0.91
N SER A 431 15.52 9.96 -1.73
CA SER A 431 15.90 10.58 -3.00
C SER A 431 16.58 11.94 -2.79
N PRO A 432 17.47 12.35 -3.72
CA PRO A 432 18.05 13.70 -3.70
C PRO A 432 16.99 14.81 -3.79
N GLU A 433 15.93 14.60 -4.56
CA GLU A 433 14.82 15.56 -4.71
C GLU A 433 14.12 15.82 -3.36
N TRP A 434 13.91 14.76 -2.57
CA TRP A 434 13.36 14.91 -1.23
C TRP A 434 14.29 15.68 -0.30
N ASP A 435 15.58 15.34 -0.25
CA ASP A 435 16.55 16.00 0.65
C ASP A 435 16.70 17.50 0.32
N LEU A 436 16.69 17.84 -0.98
CA LEU A 436 16.73 19.22 -1.46
C LEU A 436 15.39 19.96 -1.31
N GLY A 437 14.30 19.26 -0.99
CA GLY A 437 12.95 19.81 -1.02
C GLY A 437 12.49 20.21 -2.42
N ALA A 438 13.13 19.70 -3.48
CA ALA A 438 12.85 19.99 -4.89
C ALA A 438 11.75 19.06 -5.43
N VAL A 439 10.58 19.09 -4.78
CA VAL A 439 9.45 18.21 -5.09
C VAL A 439 8.43 18.90 -6.00
N ASP A 440 7.78 18.10 -6.85
CA ASP A 440 6.64 18.49 -7.68
C ASP A 440 5.71 17.29 -7.90
N THR A 441 4.50 17.54 -8.38
CA THR A 441 3.46 16.51 -8.56
C THR A 441 3.78 15.44 -9.61
N GLU A 442 4.83 15.61 -10.42
CA GLU A 442 5.29 14.62 -11.40
C GLU A 442 6.45 13.76 -10.89
N LEU A 443 7.01 14.05 -9.70
CA LEU A 443 8.18 13.33 -9.15
C LEU A 443 7.95 11.81 -9.08
N VAL A 444 6.80 11.39 -8.56
CA VAL A 444 6.45 9.96 -8.47
C VAL A 444 6.43 9.31 -9.86
N GLY A 445 5.85 9.98 -10.85
CA GLY A 445 5.84 9.51 -12.24
C GLY A 445 7.24 9.35 -12.82
N ARG A 446 8.14 10.32 -12.55
CA ARG A 446 9.56 10.24 -12.98
C ARG A 446 10.30 9.11 -12.30
N MET A 447 10.10 8.90 -11.00
CA MET A 447 10.73 7.81 -10.24
C MET A 447 10.24 6.43 -10.68
N LEU A 448 8.99 6.32 -11.14
CA LEU A 448 8.43 5.08 -11.69
C LEU A 448 8.93 4.78 -13.11
N ALA A 449 9.11 5.81 -13.93
CA ALA A 449 9.59 5.67 -15.31
C ALA A 449 11.11 5.47 -15.39
N GLY A 450 11.86 5.93 -14.39
CA GLY A 450 13.31 5.75 -14.33
C GLY A 450 13.71 4.28 -14.12
N GLU A 451 14.85 3.89 -14.67
CA GLU A 451 15.48 2.62 -14.32
C GLU A 451 15.79 2.62 -12.82
N ARG A 452 15.05 1.83 -12.05
CA ARG A 452 15.38 1.57 -10.66
C ARG A 452 16.65 0.73 -10.65
N VAL A 453 17.78 1.36 -10.39
CA VAL A 453 19.00 0.62 -10.05
C VAL A 453 18.76 0.00 -8.68
N ALA A 454 18.22 -1.21 -8.66
CA ALA A 454 18.05 -1.96 -7.43
C ALA A 454 19.45 -2.08 -6.79
N PRO A 455 19.61 -1.75 -5.51
CA PRO A 455 20.85 -2.07 -4.82
C PRO A 455 21.08 -3.59 -4.95
N PRO A 456 22.34 -4.07 -4.98
CA PRO A 456 22.61 -5.51 -5.01
C PRO A 456 22.12 -6.16 -3.71
N LEU A 457 20.86 -6.59 -3.71
CA LEU A 457 20.17 -7.17 -2.56
C LEU A 457 20.46 -8.67 -2.38
N GLU A 458 21.20 -9.30 -3.28
CA GLU A 458 21.53 -10.73 -3.23
C GLU A 458 22.11 -11.15 -1.88
N THR A 459 23.04 -10.36 -1.34
CA THR A 459 23.62 -10.60 -0.01
C THR A 459 22.56 -10.53 1.09
N LEU A 460 21.68 -9.53 1.04
CA LEU A 460 20.64 -9.34 2.05
C LEU A 460 19.56 -10.42 1.95
N ARG A 461 19.18 -10.81 0.72
CA ARG A 461 18.29 -11.93 0.42
C ARG A 461 18.83 -13.24 0.97
N ALA A 462 20.11 -13.53 0.75
CA ALA A 462 20.76 -14.73 1.28
C ALA A 462 20.82 -14.75 2.82
N GLN A 463 21.09 -13.60 3.44
CA GLN A 463 21.03 -13.44 4.90
C GLN A 463 19.59 -13.62 5.43
N ALA A 464 18.59 -13.09 4.73
CA ALA A 464 17.18 -13.23 5.07
C ALA A 464 16.70 -14.69 4.96
N ALA A 465 17.07 -15.40 3.89
CA ALA A 465 16.80 -16.83 3.73
C ALA A 465 17.48 -17.67 4.84
N THR A 466 18.70 -17.27 5.24
CA THR A 466 19.40 -17.87 6.39
C THR A 466 18.61 -17.66 7.68
N ALA A 467 18.12 -16.44 7.93
CA ALA A 467 17.30 -16.13 9.09
C ALA A 467 16.00 -16.95 9.11
N ALA A 468 15.26 -17.03 8.00
CA ALA A 468 14.06 -17.86 7.86
C ALA A 468 14.34 -19.33 8.23
N SER A 469 15.40 -19.89 7.64
CA SER A 469 15.79 -21.29 7.86
C SER A 469 16.16 -21.58 9.31
N LEU A 470 16.87 -20.66 9.96
CA LEU A 470 17.27 -20.81 11.36
C LEU A 470 16.08 -20.64 12.32
N VAL A 471 15.13 -19.73 12.05
CA VAL A 471 13.89 -19.60 12.84
C VAL A 471 13.11 -20.89 12.83
N GLU A 472 12.86 -21.44 11.63
CA GLU A 472 12.13 -22.69 11.46
C GLU A 472 12.81 -23.81 12.24
N ALA A 473 14.12 -23.98 12.07
CA ALA A 473 14.87 -25.03 12.74
C ALA A 473 14.80 -24.91 14.27
N LEU A 474 14.93 -23.68 14.79
CA LEU A 474 14.86 -23.37 16.22
C LEU A 474 13.44 -23.45 16.80
N GLN A 475 12.40 -23.26 15.99
CA GLN A 475 11.00 -23.50 16.40
C GLN A 475 10.71 -25.00 16.47
N VAL A 476 11.10 -25.75 15.44
CA VAL A 476 10.95 -27.22 15.41
C VAL A 476 11.69 -27.86 16.59
N ASP A 477 12.90 -27.41 16.90
CA ASP A 477 13.68 -27.92 18.03
C ASP A 477 13.00 -27.64 19.38
N ALA A 478 12.44 -26.45 19.55
CA ALA A 478 11.72 -26.06 20.77
C ALA A 478 10.39 -26.81 20.95
N ALA A 479 9.70 -27.14 19.86
CA ALA A 479 8.42 -27.86 19.87
C ALA A 479 8.58 -29.40 19.91
N ARG A 480 9.82 -29.91 19.86
CA ARG A 480 10.08 -31.34 19.75
C ARG A 480 9.80 -32.07 21.07
N ALA A 481 8.79 -32.94 21.04
CA ALA A 481 8.45 -33.79 22.18
C ALA A 481 9.34 -35.04 22.32
N ILE A 482 9.88 -35.56 21.21
CA ILE A 482 10.63 -36.83 21.17
C ILE A 482 12.14 -36.56 21.23
N LEU A 483 12.82 -37.15 22.22
CA LEU A 483 14.26 -37.00 22.46
C LEU A 483 14.72 -35.52 22.55
N PRO A 484 14.12 -34.71 23.43
CA PRO A 484 14.41 -33.27 23.52
C PRO A 484 15.86 -32.98 23.95
N SER A 485 16.55 -33.94 24.56
CA SER A 485 17.95 -33.81 24.98
C SER A 485 18.97 -33.97 23.83
N LEU A 486 18.54 -34.46 22.65
CA LEU A 486 19.44 -34.56 21.50
C LEU A 486 19.60 -33.20 20.81
N PRO A 487 20.79 -32.79 20.37
CA PRO A 487 20.94 -31.56 19.60
C PRO A 487 20.08 -31.58 18.33
N MET A 488 19.55 -30.43 17.90
CA MET A 488 18.82 -30.24 16.64
C MET A 488 19.56 -30.83 15.41
N SER A 489 20.89 -30.77 15.42
CA SER A 489 21.77 -31.29 14.37
C SER A 489 22.02 -32.80 14.45
N TRP A 490 21.44 -33.51 15.41
CA TRP A 490 21.61 -34.96 15.49
C TRP A 490 20.97 -35.65 14.28
N ARG A 491 21.80 -36.34 13.52
CA ARG A 491 21.44 -37.09 12.32
C ARG A 491 22.25 -38.39 12.32
N ASN A 492 21.66 -39.48 11.83
CA ASN A 492 22.37 -40.76 11.64
C ASN A 492 23.61 -40.61 10.75
N SER A 493 23.63 -39.61 9.85
CA SER A 493 24.83 -39.17 9.13
C SER A 493 25.30 -37.81 9.66
N ARG A 494 26.38 -37.81 10.44
CA ARG A 494 27.00 -36.61 11.02
C ARG A 494 27.49 -35.59 9.97
N TRP A 495 27.67 -36.03 8.72
CA TRP A 495 28.17 -35.21 7.62
C TRP A 495 27.08 -34.55 6.77
N ARG A 496 25.79 -34.88 7.01
CA ARG A 496 24.69 -34.34 6.20
C ARG A 496 24.07 -33.14 6.92
N PRO A 497 24.19 -31.91 6.36
CA PRO A 497 23.59 -30.72 6.97
C PRO A 497 22.06 -30.78 6.90
N ASN A 498 21.41 -29.95 7.70
CA ASN A 498 20.04 -29.57 7.44
C ASN A 498 19.99 -28.74 6.17
N VAL A 499 18.95 -28.94 5.37
CA VAL A 499 18.75 -28.23 4.12
C VAL A 499 17.33 -27.66 4.16
N ALA A 500 17.23 -26.34 4.02
CA ALA A 500 15.99 -25.64 3.73
C ALA A 500 16.09 -25.09 2.31
N GLU A 501 14.98 -25.14 1.58
CA GLU A 501 14.91 -24.64 0.20
C GLU A 501 13.76 -23.66 0.10
N TRP A 502 14.04 -22.53 -0.53
CA TRP A 502 13.12 -21.41 -0.63
C TRP A 502 13.08 -20.93 -2.09
N THR A 503 11.92 -20.44 -2.52
CA THR A 503 11.80 -19.62 -3.72
C THR A 503 11.51 -18.18 -3.33
N CYS A 504 12.22 -17.21 -3.91
CA CYS A 504 12.03 -15.78 -3.69
C CYS A 504 12.17 -15.10 -5.06
N GLU A 505 11.14 -14.37 -5.49
CA GLU A 505 11.14 -13.67 -6.79
C GLU A 505 11.48 -14.59 -7.99
N GLY A 506 11.01 -15.84 -7.95
CA GLY A 506 11.28 -16.86 -8.98
C GLY A 506 12.65 -17.54 -8.88
N GLU A 507 13.54 -17.08 -8.01
CA GLU A 507 14.84 -17.71 -7.78
C GLU A 507 14.80 -18.71 -6.63
N ARG A 508 15.46 -19.86 -6.82
CA ARG A 508 15.58 -20.89 -5.78
C ARG A 508 16.85 -20.69 -4.96
N LEU A 509 16.72 -20.62 -3.64
CA LEU A 509 17.81 -20.57 -2.68
C LEU A 509 17.82 -21.83 -1.81
N GLN A 510 18.97 -22.51 -1.77
CA GLN A 510 19.21 -23.61 -0.86
C GLN A 510 20.04 -23.12 0.33
N ILE A 511 19.60 -23.38 1.55
CA ILE A 511 20.31 -23.04 2.79
C ILE A 511 20.68 -24.33 3.49
N SER A 512 21.97 -24.66 3.46
CA SER A 512 22.53 -25.80 4.18
C SER A 512 23.11 -25.34 5.51
N PHE A 513 22.70 -25.93 6.63
CA PHE A 513 23.22 -25.54 7.94
C PHE A 513 23.47 -26.69 8.91
N THR A 514 24.49 -26.54 9.77
CA THR A 514 24.85 -27.50 10.83
C THR A 514 25.08 -26.76 12.15
N ALA A 515 24.38 -27.16 13.21
CA ALA A 515 24.60 -26.58 14.54
C ALA A 515 25.93 -27.07 15.15
N GLN A 516 26.79 -26.14 15.57
CA GLN A 516 28.04 -26.37 16.31
C GLN A 516 27.87 -26.15 17.83
N GLY A 517 26.67 -25.75 18.26
CA GLY A 517 26.30 -25.48 19.64
C GLY A 517 24.88 -24.91 19.68
N ALA A 518 24.43 -24.46 20.86
CA ALA A 518 23.05 -23.95 21.04
C ALA A 518 22.73 -22.70 20.19
N ALA A 519 23.72 -21.85 19.92
CA ALA A 519 23.53 -20.57 19.24
C ALA A 519 24.47 -20.36 18.05
N ARG A 520 25.23 -21.37 17.63
CA ARG A 520 26.26 -21.26 16.57
C ARG A 520 26.01 -22.28 15.47
N PHE A 521 26.00 -21.81 14.23
CA PHE A 521 25.69 -22.59 13.05
C PHE A 521 26.77 -22.37 11.99
N ASP A 522 27.14 -23.44 11.28
CA ASP A 522 27.78 -23.31 9.98
C ASP A 522 26.71 -23.29 8.92
N VAL A 523 26.72 -22.28 8.06
CA VAL A 523 25.73 -22.07 7.01
C VAL A 523 26.43 -21.98 5.65
N VAL A 524 25.84 -22.57 4.63
CA VAL A 524 26.19 -22.43 3.22
C VAL A 524 24.93 -22.05 2.46
N VAL A 525 25.01 -21.02 1.63
CA VAL A 525 23.92 -20.61 0.73
C VAL A 525 24.24 -21.03 -0.70
N GLY A 526 23.31 -21.72 -1.36
CA GLY A 526 23.50 -22.36 -2.66
C GLY A 526 23.90 -23.85 -2.53
N ASP A 527 24.13 -24.48 -3.68
CA ASP A 527 24.54 -25.89 -3.74
C ASP A 527 25.93 -26.09 -3.12
N ASP A 528 26.00 -26.83 -2.01
CA ASP A 528 27.27 -27.24 -1.40
C ASP A 528 27.89 -28.42 -2.17
N ALA A 529 28.35 -28.16 -3.40
CA ALA A 529 28.99 -29.15 -4.26
C ALA A 529 30.23 -29.79 -3.59
N ALA A 530 30.92 -29.06 -2.70
CA ALA A 530 32.08 -29.57 -1.96
C ALA A 530 31.69 -30.59 -0.89
N LEU A 531 30.59 -30.36 -0.17
CA LEU A 531 30.07 -31.28 0.82
C LEU A 531 29.36 -32.47 0.19
N GLN A 532 28.68 -32.30 -0.96
CA GLN A 532 28.23 -33.43 -1.78
C GLN A 532 29.41 -34.30 -2.23
N ARG A 533 30.53 -33.71 -2.66
CA ARG A 533 31.77 -34.45 -3.00
C ARG A 533 32.35 -35.18 -1.79
N ARG A 534 32.41 -34.55 -0.61
CA ARG A 534 32.91 -35.19 0.62
C ARG A 534 31.99 -36.28 1.15
N PHE A 535 30.68 -36.11 1.04
CA PHE A 535 29.70 -37.13 1.38
C PHE A 535 29.79 -38.31 0.41
N ARG A 536 29.92 -38.06 -0.89
CA ARG A 536 30.19 -39.11 -1.90
C ARG A 536 31.52 -39.81 -1.62
N ALA A 537 32.58 -39.09 -1.24
CA ALA A 537 33.86 -39.67 -0.87
C ALA A 537 33.81 -40.48 0.44
N TRP A 538 33.04 -40.04 1.44
CA TRP A 538 32.80 -40.76 2.69
C TRP A 538 31.94 -42.01 2.46
N LEU A 539 30.89 -41.91 1.65
CA LEU A 539 30.11 -43.07 1.19
C LEU A 539 31.01 -44.05 0.44
N ALA A 540 31.83 -43.55 -0.49
CA ALA A 540 32.80 -44.36 -1.20
C ALA A 540 33.78 -45.03 -0.23
N GLN A 541 34.33 -44.35 0.78
CA GLN A 541 35.21 -45.01 1.78
C GLN A 541 34.49 -46.00 2.69
N ARG A 542 33.26 -45.69 3.13
CA ARG A 542 32.49 -46.52 4.06
C ARG A 542 31.93 -47.77 3.39
N TYR A 543 31.57 -47.65 2.10
CA TYR A 543 30.99 -48.73 1.30
C TYR A 543 31.94 -49.29 0.24
N ALA A 544 33.18 -48.79 0.10
CA ALA A 544 34.23 -49.43 -0.71
C ALA A 544 34.59 -50.83 -0.20
N THR A 545 34.18 -51.17 1.03
CA THR A 545 34.28 -52.52 1.58
C THR A 545 32.98 -53.31 1.40
N THR A 546 32.19 -53.05 0.34
CA THR A 546 31.08 -53.93 -0.04
C THR A 546 31.53 -55.36 -0.35
N GLU A 547 32.81 -55.58 -0.64
CA GLU A 547 33.38 -56.94 -0.75
C GLU A 547 33.53 -57.58 0.64
N ALA A 548 34.07 -56.88 1.63
CA ALA A 548 34.18 -57.37 3.01
C ALA A 548 32.81 -57.49 3.73
N LEU A 549 31.84 -56.62 3.41
CA LEU A 549 30.46 -56.73 3.90
C LEU A 549 29.70 -57.87 3.22
N ARG A 550 29.93 -58.14 1.92
CA ARG A 550 29.39 -59.33 1.24
C ARG A 550 29.98 -60.62 1.81
N GLU A 551 31.29 -60.67 2.05
CA GLU A 551 31.96 -61.83 2.66
C GLU A 551 31.53 -62.06 4.11
N ALA A 552 31.44 -61.00 4.92
CA ALA A 552 30.98 -61.10 6.32
C ALA A 552 29.49 -61.46 6.43
N TRP A 553 28.66 -61.06 5.47
CA TRP A 553 27.23 -61.40 5.44
C TRP A 553 26.99 -62.81 4.90
N ALA A 554 27.77 -63.26 3.90
CA ALA A 554 27.78 -64.63 3.40
C ALA A 554 28.28 -65.63 4.47
N ALA A 555 29.35 -65.29 5.20
CA ALA A 555 29.93 -66.14 6.25
C ALA A 555 29.01 -66.31 7.48
N LYS A 556 28.09 -65.36 7.74
CA LYS A 556 27.23 -65.36 8.93
C LYS A 556 25.85 -66.00 8.71
N LYS A 557 25.46 -66.30 7.46
CA LYS A 557 24.16 -66.90 7.13
C LYS A 557 24.19 -68.21 6.33
N GLY A 558 25.35 -68.76 5.97
CA GLY A 558 25.44 -70.10 5.38
C GLY A 558 24.68 -70.27 4.06
N LEU A 559 24.58 -69.21 3.26
CA LEU A 559 23.98 -69.27 1.92
C LEU A 559 25.03 -69.78 0.91
N ARG A 560 24.66 -70.81 0.14
CA ARG A 560 25.47 -71.34 -0.97
C ARG A 560 25.47 -70.37 -2.15
N ALA A 561 26.57 -70.36 -2.89
CA ALA A 561 26.90 -69.39 -3.93
C ALA A 561 26.25 -69.67 -5.31
N ASP A 562 25.04 -70.23 -5.34
CA ASP A 562 24.39 -70.70 -6.58
C ASP A 562 22.92 -70.31 -6.76
N GLU A 563 22.41 -69.33 -6.00
CA GLU A 563 21.13 -68.69 -6.31
C GLU A 563 21.34 -67.32 -6.95
N THR A 564 21.10 -67.26 -8.25
CA THR A 564 21.04 -66.06 -9.08
C THR A 564 19.98 -65.09 -8.56
N LEU A 565 20.42 -63.97 -7.98
CA LEU A 565 19.59 -62.77 -7.84
C LEU A 565 19.57 -62.04 -9.19
N GLU A 566 18.63 -62.40 -10.05
CA GLU A 566 18.14 -61.50 -11.10
C GLU A 566 17.49 -60.28 -10.42
N SER A 567 18.22 -59.17 -10.36
CA SER A 567 17.75 -57.77 -10.32
C SER A 567 18.84 -56.85 -9.74
N ALA A 568 19.92 -56.67 -10.50
CA ALA A 568 20.91 -55.62 -10.27
C ALA A 568 20.61 -54.40 -11.18
N GLU A 569 19.51 -53.70 -10.90
CA GLU A 569 19.26 -52.33 -11.38
C GLU A 569 19.61 -51.27 -10.33
N LEU A 570 20.65 -51.53 -9.52
CA LEU A 570 21.18 -50.55 -8.59
C LEU A 570 22.70 -50.48 -8.75
N LEU A 571 23.13 -49.31 -9.24
CA LEU A 571 24.51 -48.76 -9.30
C LEU A 571 25.13 -48.66 -10.69
N THR A 572 24.51 -47.84 -11.56
CA THR A 572 25.26 -47.05 -12.56
C THR A 572 25.27 -45.58 -12.13
N LEU A 573 26.31 -45.19 -11.38
CA LEU A 573 26.66 -43.78 -11.18
C LEU A 573 27.91 -43.48 -12.04
N PRO A 574 27.83 -42.62 -13.06
CA PRO A 574 29.00 -42.24 -13.83
C PRO A 574 29.99 -41.47 -12.97
N LEU A 575 31.23 -41.97 -12.92
CA LEU A 575 32.41 -41.17 -12.60
C LEU A 575 32.54 -40.07 -13.65
N LEU A 576 32.41 -38.81 -13.25
CA LEU A 576 32.82 -37.68 -14.08
C LEU A 576 34.02 -36.96 -13.46
N VAL A 577 35.05 -37.01 -14.28
CA VAL A 577 36.41 -36.49 -14.21
C VAL A 577 36.42 -35.00 -13.85
N ALA A 578 37.38 -34.63 -13.02
CA ALA A 578 37.74 -33.25 -12.72
C ALA A 578 38.54 -32.67 -13.89
N GLU A 579 38.19 -31.47 -14.36
CA GLU A 579 39.18 -30.51 -14.88
C GLU A 579 38.59 -29.10 -15.04
N GLY A 580 39.36 -28.12 -14.54
CA GLY A 580 39.39 -26.74 -15.01
C GLY A 580 38.21 -25.82 -14.67
N TYR A 581 38.38 -24.94 -13.66
CA TYR A 581 38.15 -23.51 -13.91
C TYR A 581 39.07 -22.64 -13.05
N SER A 582 39.74 -21.74 -13.76
CA SER A 582 40.86 -20.91 -13.35
C SER A 582 40.41 -19.60 -12.70
N LYS A 583 41.26 -19.13 -11.77
CA LYS A 583 41.28 -17.84 -11.08
C LYS A 583 41.08 -16.65 -12.04
N SER A 584 40.24 -15.68 -11.67
CA SER A 584 40.65 -14.30 -11.38
C SER A 584 39.46 -13.44 -10.92
N ARG A 585 39.60 -12.77 -9.78
CA ARG A 585 39.56 -11.30 -9.62
C ARG A 585 39.69 -10.95 -8.13
N ARG A 586 40.64 -10.07 -7.85
CA ARG A 586 40.96 -9.52 -6.52
C ARG A 586 40.11 -8.27 -6.27
N HIS A 587 39.94 -7.98 -4.97
CA HIS A 587 39.35 -6.81 -4.33
C HIS A 587 37.82 -6.79 -4.24
N ASP A 588 37.29 -7.56 -3.28
CA ASP A 588 36.52 -7.00 -2.17
C ASP A 588 36.51 -7.99 -0.99
N SER A 589 37.14 -7.59 0.11
CA SER A 589 37.04 -8.26 1.41
C SER A 589 35.79 -7.74 2.10
N GLU A 590 34.91 -8.62 2.58
CA GLU A 590 33.71 -8.37 3.42
C GLU A 590 32.30 -8.65 2.81
N ALA A 591 32.17 -9.41 1.72
CA ALA A 591 30.84 -9.86 1.23
C ALA A 591 30.43 -11.26 1.76
N PHE A 592 29.14 -11.45 2.07
CA PHE A 592 28.52 -12.76 2.33
C PHE A 592 28.48 -13.54 1.00
N ARG A 593 29.36 -14.53 0.83
CA ARG A 593 29.54 -15.23 -0.46
C ARG A 593 28.72 -16.52 -0.54
N ALA A 594 28.03 -16.71 -1.67
CA ALA A 594 27.39 -17.97 -2.03
C ALA A 594 28.44 -19.10 -2.11
N SER A 595 28.04 -20.31 -1.72
CA SER A 595 28.83 -21.54 -1.76
C SER A 595 30.09 -21.57 -0.88
N GLU A 596 30.31 -20.57 -0.02
CA GLU A 596 31.32 -20.58 1.04
C GLU A 596 30.68 -20.90 2.40
N ARG A 597 31.39 -21.66 3.25
CA ARG A 597 30.95 -21.97 4.61
C ARG A 597 31.14 -20.75 5.51
N GLN A 598 30.05 -20.30 6.11
CA GLN A 598 30.04 -19.15 6.99
C GLN A 598 29.59 -19.53 8.40
N VAL A 599 30.21 -18.91 9.41
CA VAL A 599 29.78 -19.08 10.79
C VAL A 599 28.73 -18.02 11.10
N VAL A 600 27.55 -18.48 11.49
CA VAL A 600 26.42 -17.65 11.89
C VAL A 600 26.15 -17.86 13.37
N ARG A 601 25.98 -16.78 14.13
CA ARG A 601 25.60 -16.86 15.54
C ARG A 601 24.26 -16.20 15.80
N VAL A 602 23.39 -16.88 16.53
CA VAL A 602 22.16 -16.30 17.06
C VAL A 602 22.53 -15.54 18.33
N VAL A 603 22.46 -14.22 18.27
CA VAL A 603 22.80 -13.32 19.40
C VAL A 603 21.61 -13.18 20.34
N GLU A 604 20.41 -13.05 19.78
CA GLU A 604 19.17 -12.83 20.51
C GLU A 604 18.00 -13.44 19.72
N ARG A 605 16.97 -13.92 20.42
CA ARG A 605 15.73 -14.42 19.82
C ARG A 605 14.53 -13.83 20.57
N TRP A 606 13.48 -13.50 19.84
CA TRP A 606 12.17 -13.15 20.38
C TRP A 606 11.06 -13.78 19.51
N GLU A 607 9.81 -13.56 19.88
CA GLU A 607 8.67 -13.99 19.09
C GLU A 607 8.59 -13.20 17.77
N GLY A 608 8.66 -13.90 16.63
CA GLY A 608 8.63 -13.27 15.31
C GLY A 608 9.97 -12.66 14.86
N GLY A 609 11.11 -13.03 15.46
CA GLY A 609 12.42 -12.59 14.95
C GLY A 609 13.65 -13.01 15.75
N LEU A 610 14.81 -12.62 15.22
CA LEU A 610 16.11 -12.85 15.86
C LEU A 610 17.18 -11.84 15.44
N ARG A 611 18.27 -11.78 16.21
CA ARG A 611 19.53 -11.13 15.79
C ARG A 611 20.56 -12.17 15.43
N LEU A 612 21.16 -11.99 14.25
CA LEU A 612 22.24 -12.83 13.76
C LEU A 612 23.54 -12.04 13.65
N GLU A 613 24.64 -12.63 14.11
CA GLU A 613 26.00 -12.27 13.71
C GLU A 613 26.34 -13.03 12.43
N LEU A 614 26.48 -12.31 11.31
CA LEU A 614 26.80 -12.83 9.98
C LEU A 614 27.99 -12.05 9.43
N ALA A 615 29.09 -12.72 9.07
CA ALA A 615 30.31 -12.09 8.56
C ALA A 615 30.82 -10.93 9.44
N GLY A 616 30.69 -11.03 10.77
CA GLY A 616 31.09 -9.99 11.73
C GLY A 616 30.06 -8.88 11.97
N HIS A 617 28.92 -8.88 11.26
CA HIS A 617 27.84 -7.91 11.44
C HIS A 617 26.68 -8.50 12.23
N ILE A 618 26.28 -7.83 13.31
CA ILE A 618 25.06 -8.17 14.06
C ILE A 618 23.87 -7.43 13.43
N ARG A 619 22.90 -8.17 12.91
CA ARG A 619 21.71 -7.63 12.24
C ARG A 619 20.44 -8.24 12.81
N ARG A 620 19.38 -7.42 12.89
CA ARG A 620 18.02 -7.81 13.26
C ARG A 620 17.25 -8.30 12.04
N PHE A 621 16.54 -9.40 12.21
CA PHE A 621 15.60 -9.97 11.24
C PHE A 621 14.27 -10.17 11.93
N SER A 622 13.21 -9.59 11.37
CA SER A 622 11.83 -9.95 11.72
C SER A 622 11.40 -11.05 10.76
N VAL A 623 10.92 -12.17 11.27
CA VAL A 623 10.58 -13.37 10.50
C VAL A 623 9.20 -13.83 10.91
N GLU A 624 8.29 -13.83 9.96
CA GLU A 624 6.91 -14.27 10.13
C GLU A 624 6.58 -15.38 9.13
N ARG A 625 5.89 -16.43 9.54
CA ARG A 625 5.58 -17.56 8.66
C ARG A 625 4.14 -17.99 8.81
N LYS A 626 3.49 -18.22 7.66
CA LYS A 626 2.16 -18.81 7.58
C LYS A 626 2.12 -19.85 6.46
N GLY A 627 1.93 -21.11 6.84
CA GLY A 627 1.98 -22.25 5.90
C GLY A 627 3.38 -22.39 5.27
N GLU A 628 3.43 -22.41 3.95
CA GLU A 628 4.68 -22.49 3.17
C GLU A 628 5.32 -21.12 2.97
N ARG A 629 4.60 -20.02 3.19
CA ARG A 629 5.10 -18.66 2.95
C ARG A 629 5.73 -18.05 4.21
N CYS A 630 6.90 -17.43 4.03
CA CYS A 630 7.68 -16.80 5.07
C CYS A 630 8.08 -15.37 4.65
N TRP A 631 7.70 -14.39 5.45
CA TRP A 631 8.09 -12.99 5.27
C TRP A 631 9.29 -12.70 6.16
N VAL A 632 10.34 -12.12 5.59
CA VAL A 632 11.54 -11.70 6.34
C VAL A 632 11.79 -10.23 6.07
N GLN A 633 11.79 -9.42 7.12
CA GLN A 633 12.14 -8.01 7.04
C GLN A 633 13.50 -7.74 7.68
N CYS A 634 14.37 -7.07 6.93
CA CYS A 634 15.67 -6.62 7.40
C CYS A 634 16.20 -5.46 6.55
N GLY A 635 16.89 -4.50 7.19
CA GLY A 635 17.55 -3.41 6.45
C GLY A 635 16.62 -2.47 5.67
N GLY A 636 15.34 -2.37 6.05
CA GLY A 636 14.34 -1.62 5.29
C GLY A 636 13.70 -2.41 4.15
N GLU A 637 14.20 -3.61 3.87
CA GLU A 637 13.71 -4.52 2.84
C GLU A 637 12.81 -5.60 3.39
N GLN A 638 11.96 -6.12 2.53
CA GLN A 638 11.13 -7.29 2.80
C GLN A 638 11.34 -8.33 1.70
N PHE A 639 11.60 -9.56 2.12
CA PHE A 639 11.69 -10.72 1.26
C PHE A 639 10.54 -11.67 1.58
N VAL A 640 9.92 -12.21 0.54
CA VAL A 640 8.88 -13.22 0.66
C VAL A 640 9.44 -14.52 0.09
N PHE A 641 9.53 -15.53 0.95
CA PHE A 641 10.04 -16.84 0.62
C PHE A 641 8.90 -17.85 0.65
N ASP A 642 8.73 -18.63 -0.41
CA ASP A 642 7.88 -19.82 -0.38
C ASP A 642 8.78 -21.05 -0.14
N ALA A 643 8.42 -21.87 0.84
CA ALA A 643 9.16 -23.08 1.18
C ALA A 643 8.98 -24.10 0.07
N VAL A 644 10.08 -24.67 -0.43
CA VAL A 644 10.03 -25.79 -1.37
C VAL A 644 9.82 -27.07 -0.56
N PRO A 645 8.69 -27.78 -0.73
CA PRO A 645 8.41 -28.98 0.03
C PRO A 645 9.47 -30.05 -0.24
N ARG A 646 9.98 -30.67 0.83
CA ARG A 646 10.95 -31.77 0.71
C ARG A 646 10.37 -33.00 0.01
N PHE A 647 9.05 -33.17 0.09
CA PHE A 647 8.26 -34.20 -0.59
C PHE A 647 7.09 -33.50 -1.28
N PRO A 648 7.23 -33.09 -2.55
CA PRO A 648 6.15 -32.43 -3.26
C PRO A 648 4.99 -33.41 -3.45
N GLU A 649 3.77 -32.98 -3.14
CA GLU A 649 2.57 -33.67 -3.61
C GLU A 649 2.49 -33.54 -5.13
N ALA A 650 1.96 -34.56 -5.82
CA ALA A 650 1.80 -34.54 -7.26
C ALA A 650 0.77 -33.47 -7.67
N GLN A 651 1.22 -32.25 -7.95
CA GLN A 651 0.34 -31.16 -8.36
C GLN A 651 -0.24 -31.41 -9.75
N ALA A 652 -1.55 -31.19 -9.88
CA ALA A 652 -2.21 -30.99 -11.16
C ALA A 652 -1.64 -29.73 -11.80
N ARG A 653 -0.89 -29.90 -12.90
CA ARG A 653 -0.34 -28.78 -13.67
C ARG A 653 -1.49 -27.89 -14.16
N VAL A 654 -1.48 -26.62 -13.76
CA VAL A 654 -2.26 -25.59 -14.46
C VAL A 654 -1.68 -25.44 -15.87
N ALA A 655 -2.52 -25.49 -16.89
CA ALA A 655 -2.10 -25.48 -18.30
C ALA A 655 -1.36 -24.18 -18.66
N GLU A 656 -0.28 -24.32 -19.42
CA GLU A 656 0.50 -23.21 -19.99
C GLU A 656 -0.41 -22.39 -20.95
N GLY A 657 -0.49 -21.05 -20.77
CA GLY A 657 -1.35 -20.16 -21.58
C GLY A 657 -2.64 -19.67 -20.91
N SER A 658 -2.76 -19.77 -19.58
CA SER A 658 -3.92 -19.29 -18.82
C SER A 658 -3.73 -17.83 -18.36
N CYS A 659 -4.61 -16.92 -18.78
CA CYS A 659 -4.63 -15.54 -18.26
C CYS A 659 -5.27 -15.52 -16.86
N ARG A 660 -4.55 -14.96 -15.90
CA ARG A 660 -4.93 -14.92 -14.48
C ARG A 660 -5.36 -13.53 -14.05
N ALA A 661 -6.13 -13.47 -12.97
CA ALA A 661 -6.46 -12.22 -12.31
C ALA A 661 -5.18 -11.58 -11.75
N PRO A 662 -4.73 -10.43 -12.26
CA PRO A 662 -3.54 -9.75 -11.74
C PRO A 662 -3.77 -9.19 -10.33
N MET A 663 -5.04 -9.06 -9.95
CA MET A 663 -5.50 -8.63 -8.65
C MET A 663 -6.87 -9.25 -8.36
N PRO A 664 -7.24 -9.41 -7.08
CA PRO A 664 -8.60 -9.71 -6.68
C PRO A 664 -9.53 -8.56 -7.10
N GLY A 665 -10.73 -8.87 -7.56
CA GLY A 665 -11.68 -7.84 -7.96
C GLY A 665 -12.98 -8.38 -8.53
N LYS A 666 -13.86 -7.47 -8.90
CA LYS A 666 -15.13 -7.76 -9.56
C LYS A 666 -14.97 -7.67 -11.08
N VAL A 667 -15.39 -8.68 -11.83
CA VAL A 667 -15.43 -8.59 -13.30
C VAL A 667 -16.50 -7.57 -13.69
N ILE A 668 -16.11 -6.43 -14.26
CA ILE A 668 -17.07 -5.39 -14.68
C ILE A 668 -17.42 -5.48 -16.16
N GLN A 669 -16.51 -6.01 -16.98
CA GLN A 669 -16.72 -6.11 -18.42
C GLN A 669 -15.91 -7.25 -19.02
N LEU A 670 -16.54 -8.03 -19.90
CA LEU A 670 -15.86 -8.95 -20.82
C LEU A 670 -15.78 -8.29 -22.20
N LEU A 671 -14.60 -8.27 -22.81
CA LEU A 671 -14.34 -7.65 -24.13
C LEU A 671 -14.13 -8.68 -25.24
N VAL A 672 -14.03 -9.97 -24.89
CA VAL A 672 -13.85 -11.09 -25.81
C VAL A 672 -14.86 -12.20 -25.51
N ALA A 673 -15.12 -13.05 -26.50
CA ALA A 673 -15.92 -14.27 -26.39
C ALA A 673 -15.06 -15.51 -26.66
N ALA A 674 -15.55 -16.68 -26.23
CA ALA A 674 -14.94 -17.95 -26.59
C ALA A 674 -14.92 -18.12 -28.12
N GLY A 675 -13.76 -18.47 -28.67
CA GLY A 675 -13.49 -18.55 -30.10
C GLY A 675 -12.86 -17.31 -30.73
N ASP A 676 -12.74 -16.19 -30.00
CA ASP A 676 -12.13 -14.97 -30.54
C ASP A 676 -10.59 -15.11 -30.67
N PRO A 677 -10.01 -14.70 -31.82
CA PRO A 677 -8.57 -14.55 -31.92
C PRO A 677 -8.12 -13.31 -31.14
N VAL A 678 -7.05 -13.47 -30.36
CA VAL A 678 -6.46 -12.40 -29.55
C VAL A 678 -4.98 -12.26 -29.82
N VAL A 679 -4.51 -11.01 -29.86
CA VAL A 679 -3.08 -10.69 -29.95
C VAL A 679 -2.51 -10.35 -28.58
N ARG A 680 -1.23 -10.64 -28.36
CA ARG A 680 -0.53 -10.28 -27.13
C ARG A 680 -0.70 -8.79 -26.83
N GLY A 681 -1.12 -8.49 -25.59
CA GLY A 681 -1.40 -7.14 -25.12
C GLY A 681 -2.84 -6.65 -25.37
N GLN A 682 -3.67 -7.40 -26.10
CA GLN A 682 -5.08 -7.09 -26.27
C GLN A 682 -5.84 -7.28 -24.95
N THR A 683 -6.66 -6.29 -24.57
CA THR A 683 -7.51 -6.39 -23.38
C THR A 683 -8.62 -7.42 -23.58
N LEU A 684 -8.72 -8.36 -22.65
CA LEU A 684 -9.69 -9.45 -22.65
C LEU A 684 -10.91 -9.11 -21.78
N LEU A 685 -10.67 -8.54 -20.61
CA LEU A 685 -11.71 -8.14 -19.66
C LEU A 685 -11.20 -7.03 -18.74
N THR A 686 -12.11 -6.42 -18.00
CA THR A 686 -11.80 -5.39 -17.01
C THR A 686 -12.29 -5.84 -15.63
N LEU A 687 -11.41 -5.72 -14.63
CA LEU A 687 -11.71 -5.93 -13.23
C LEU A 687 -11.88 -4.58 -12.52
N GLU A 688 -12.80 -4.48 -11.59
CA GLU A 688 -12.92 -3.37 -10.64
C GLU A 688 -12.59 -3.85 -9.24
N ALA A 689 -11.64 -3.20 -8.60
CA ALA A 689 -11.33 -3.43 -7.20
C ALA A 689 -10.94 -2.11 -6.54
N MET A 690 -11.46 -1.87 -5.34
CA MET A 690 -11.07 -0.72 -4.52
C MET A 690 -11.21 0.62 -5.30
N LYS A 691 -12.26 0.72 -6.12
CA LYS A 691 -12.60 1.85 -7.02
C LYS A 691 -11.64 2.10 -8.18
N MET A 692 -10.72 1.18 -8.45
CA MET A 692 -9.87 1.21 -9.63
C MET A 692 -10.28 0.14 -10.63
N GLU A 693 -10.24 0.49 -11.91
CA GLU A 693 -10.46 -0.43 -13.02
C GLU A 693 -9.10 -0.89 -13.56
N SER A 694 -8.93 -2.19 -13.75
CA SER A 694 -7.71 -2.80 -14.28
C SER A 694 -8.05 -3.70 -15.47
N ALA A 695 -7.37 -3.44 -16.58
CA ALA A 695 -7.48 -4.21 -17.80
C ALA A 695 -6.64 -5.50 -17.69
N VAL A 696 -7.26 -6.65 -17.89
CA VAL A 696 -6.55 -7.93 -18.02
C VAL A 696 -6.27 -8.17 -19.51
N CYS A 697 -4.99 -8.20 -19.89
CA CYS A 697 -4.56 -8.37 -21.27
C CYS A 697 -4.03 -9.78 -21.55
N ALA A 698 -4.12 -10.21 -22.82
CA ALA A 698 -3.52 -11.44 -23.28
C ALA A 698 -1.99 -11.38 -23.14
N ASP A 699 -1.39 -12.44 -22.58
CA ASP A 699 0.06 -12.59 -22.40
C ASP A 699 0.75 -13.13 -23.66
N GLN A 700 -0.01 -13.74 -24.58
CA GLN A 700 0.44 -14.31 -25.83
C GLN A 700 -0.62 -14.17 -26.95
N ASP A 701 -0.21 -14.38 -28.20
CA ASP A 701 -1.15 -14.55 -29.32
C ASP A 701 -1.86 -15.91 -29.20
N GLY A 702 -3.15 -15.96 -29.46
CA GLY A 702 -3.91 -17.20 -29.35
C GLY A 702 -5.39 -17.06 -29.70
N VAL A 703 -6.16 -18.10 -29.42
CA VAL A 703 -7.63 -18.10 -29.51
C VAL A 703 -8.18 -18.34 -28.11
N VAL A 704 -9.21 -17.58 -27.73
CA VAL A 704 -9.91 -17.76 -26.46
C VAL A 704 -10.61 -19.12 -26.46
N GLU A 705 -10.08 -20.08 -25.69
CA GLU A 705 -10.65 -21.42 -25.58
C GLU A 705 -11.88 -21.41 -24.67
N GLU A 706 -11.72 -20.81 -23.49
CA GLU A 706 -12.74 -20.80 -22.45
C GLU A 706 -12.62 -19.53 -21.59
N ILE A 707 -13.76 -18.92 -21.27
CA ILE A 707 -13.87 -17.84 -20.29
C ILE A 707 -14.49 -18.46 -19.03
N LEU A 708 -13.77 -18.40 -17.91
CA LEU A 708 -14.11 -19.10 -16.66
C LEU A 708 -14.86 -18.22 -15.66
N VAL A 709 -15.21 -16.99 -16.05
CA VAL A 709 -15.79 -15.99 -15.18
C VAL A 709 -16.94 -15.24 -15.86
N THR A 710 -17.84 -14.68 -15.07
CA THR A 710 -19.02 -13.93 -15.52
C THR A 710 -18.97 -12.47 -15.10
N VAL A 711 -19.62 -11.57 -15.86
CA VAL A 711 -19.74 -10.16 -15.47
C VAL A 711 -20.50 -10.07 -14.15
N GLY A 712 -19.90 -9.40 -13.17
CA GLY A 712 -20.41 -9.25 -11.81
C GLY A 712 -19.75 -10.19 -10.80
N GLU A 713 -19.02 -11.20 -11.25
CA GLU A 713 -18.34 -12.19 -10.39
C GLU A 713 -17.14 -11.60 -9.65
N LEU A 714 -16.94 -12.04 -8.42
CA LEU A 714 -15.80 -11.68 -7.59
C LEU A 714 -14.73 -12.77 -7.70
N VAL A 715 -13.50 -12.36 -8.03
CA VAL A 715 -12.37 -13.27 -8.25
C VAL A 715 -11.21 -12.91 -7.34
N ASP A 716 -10.46 -13.92 -6.91
CA ASP A 716 -9.24 -13.76 -6.14
C ASP A 716 -8.02 -13.49 -7.05
N ALA A 717 -6.92 -13.02 -6.47
CA ALA A 717 -5.64 -12.94 -7.17
C ALA A 717 -5.23 -14.32 -7.71
N ASP A 718 -4.59 -14.35 -8.88
CA ASP A 718 -4.11 -15.54 -9.56
C ASP A 718 -5.18 -16.55 -10.02
N ALA A 719 -6.47 -16.25 -9.79
CA ALA A 719 -7.60 -17.00 -10.32
C ALA A 719 -7.50 -17.04 -11.86
N VAL A 720 -7.69 -18.21 -12.46
CA VAL A 720 -7.66 -18.33 -13.93
C VAL A 720 -8.94 -17.76 -14.49
N LEU A 721 -8.83 -16.71 -15.30
CA LEU A 721 -9.97 -16.00 -15.86
C LEU A 721 -10.30 -16.46 -17.28
N VAL A 722 -9.26 -16.62 -18.10
CA VAL A 722 -9.39 -16.99 -19.52
C VAL A 722 -8.31 -18.01 -19.86
N ARG A 723 -8.68 -19.07 -20.60
CA ARG A 723 -7.71 -19.99 -21.19
C ARG A 723 -7.49 -19.65 -22.66
N LEU A 724 -6.23 -19.51 -23.05
CA LEU A 724 -5.86 -19.29 -24.45
C LEU A 724 -5.28 -20.58 -25.04
N ALA A 725 -5.82 -21.00 -26.17
CA ALA A 725 -5.20 -22.01 -27.01
C ALA A 725 -4.06 -21.37 -27.82
N LYS A 726 -2.92 -22.06 -27.90
CA LYS A 726 -1.76 -21.62 -28.68
C LYS A 726 -2.13 -21.58 -30.16
N ALA A 727 -1.86 -20.48 -30.86
CA ALA A 727 -2.05 -20.42 -32.31
C ALA A 727 -1.17 -21.48 -32.98
N GLU A 728 -1.78 -22.44 -33.69
CA GLU A 728 -1.03 -23.38 -34.52
C GLU A 728 -0.25 -22.58 -35.57
N LYS A 729 1.08 -22.69 -35.56
CA LYS A 729 1.90 -22.15 -36.65
C LYS A 729 1.45 -22.82 -37.93
N SER A 730 0.81 -22.06 -38.82
CA SER A 730 0.62 -22.45 -40.21
C SER A 730 2.00 -22.74 -40.80
N VAL A 731 2.30 -24.02 -41.01
CA VAL A 731 3.42 -24.45 -41.85
C VAL A 731 3.00 -24.10 -43.27
N GLU A 732 3.54 -23.00 -43.82
CA GLU A 732 3.43 -22.75 -45.25
C GLU A 732 4.19 -23.84 -46.03
N PRO A 733 3.63 -24.36 -47.13
CA PRO A 733 4.20 -25.47 -47.91
C PRO A 733 5.46 -25.10 -48.70
#